data_AF-W9SWG7-F1
#
_entry.id   AF-W9SWG7-F1
#
_cell.length_a   1.000
_cell.length_b   1.000
_cell.length_c   1.000
_cell.angle_alpha   90.00
_cell.angle_beta   90.00
_cell.angle_gamma   90.00
#
_symmetry.space_group_name_H-M   'P 1'
#
loop_
_entity.id
_entity.type
_entity.pdbx_description
1 polymer ?
#
loop_
_entity_poly.entity_id
_entity_poly.type
_entity_poly.pdbx_seq_one_letter_code
_entity_poly.pdbx_strand_id
1 'polypeptide(L)'
;MPVDSQQRASELRLTIRRANPSSLLVPALPTPLGELVDEFTIRPGTARDYEVGAGQYIQVIDVAGRQCSDFVAFNRRGLDAGREIDLDPTVTRTLNGNAYPGPGLFSKFFDRDMQPMLEVVRDTVGRHDTFALACTARYYESQGYFGHANCSDNISRALHPYGVRGRPGWPAINFFFNTGIDAHQQLTLDEPWSRPGDYVLLRAMTELVCASSSCPDDIDPANGWQPTDIHIRVYSDKERFSIAMANRKTPDADPVLTRESGFHPGTSALTRHFVDYRGWWTPTHFDGYGAIEEYHGCRERVAVMDLSALRKFEVIGPDAEALLNYCLTRDVRKLAVGQVVYSAMCYEHGGMLDDGTLLRLGPDTFRWICGEDYAGVWLREQAEKLGMKVWIKSASEQIHNIAVQGPLSRELLARMIWTPGTQPPLDELGWFRFLVGRLDDYNGCPLMVSRTGYTGELGYEIWCHPDDAMRVWRRLWQLGEPLGLVPLGLHALDTLRIEAGLIFAGYEFSDQTDPFEAGIGFCVPLKSKQDDFIGREALLRRKEHPLQRLVGLELDGNEIAHHGDCVHAGRAQVGVITSATRSPLLGRNIALCRLDVAYCEPGTRLEIGKLDGQQKRIGATVVAGTVAYDPDKSRVRA
;
A
#
# COMPACT_ATOMS: atom_id res chain seq x y z
N MET A 1 -11.18 -15.06 77.77
CA MET A 1 -9.97 -15.67 77.16
C MET A 1 -8.76 -14.82 77.57
N PRO A 2 -7.59 -15.42 77.81
CA PRO A 2 -6.40 -14.71 78.32
C PRO A 2 -5.85 -13.73 77.27
N VAL A 3 -5.18 -12.67 77.71
CA VAL A 3 -4.56 -11.61 76.89
C VAL A 3 -3.38 -12.11 76.04
N ASP A 4 -2.98 -13.37 76.21
CA ASP A 4 -1.75 -13.95 75.65
C ASP A 4 -2.01 -14.79 74.38
N SER A 5 -3.26 -14.88 73.91
CA SER A 5 -3.57 -15.61 72.67
C SER A 5 -3.37 -14.74 71.43
N GLN A 6 -2.15 -14.68 70.90
CA GLN A 6 -1.92 -14.17 69.55
C GLN A 6 -2.39 -15.19 68.51
N GLN A 7 -3.62 -15.06 68.04
CA GLN A 7 -4.01 -15.66 66.75
C GLN A 7 -3.52 -14.73 65.63
N ARG A 8 -2.54 -15.19 64.84
CA ARG A 8 -2.20 -14.53 63.57
C ARG A 8 -3.43 -14.53 62.66
N ALA A 9 -3.65 -13.47 61.90
CA ALA A 9 -4.64 -13.48 60.82
C ALA A 9 -4.35 -14.66 59.88
N SER A 10 -5.28 -15.62 59.79
CA SER A 10 -5.23 -16.67 58.77
C SER A 10 -5.67 -16.08 57.43
N GLU A 11 -5.06 -16.55 56.33
CA GLU A 11 -5.52 -16.22 54.98
C GLU A 11 -7.01 -16.51 54.81
N LEU A 12 -7.75 -15.51 54.34
CA LEU A 12 -9.14 -15.66 53.94
C LEU A 12 -9.14 -16.16 52.50
N ARG A 13 -9.25 -17.49 52.30
CA ARG A 13 -9.29 -18.08 50.96
C ARG A 13 -10.70 -17.95 50.38
N LEU A 14 -10.93 -16.84 49.67
CA LEU A 14 -12.16 -16.60 48.93
C LEU A 14 -12.07 -17.32 47.57
N THR A 15 -12.92 -18.33 47.33
CA THR A 15 -13.02 -18.98 46.00
C THR A 15 -14.20 -18.39 45.26
N ILE A 16 -13.95 -17.40 44.38
CA ILE A 16 -14.97 -16.84 43.49
C ILE A 16 -14.98 -17.67 42.21
N ARG A 17 -16.05 -18.46 41.99
CA ARG A 17 -16.34 -19.03 40.67
C ARG A 17 -17.31 -18.13 39.94
N ARG A 18 -16.84 -17.40 38.92
CA ARG A 18 -17.71 -16.70 37.97
C ARG A 18 -18.47 -17.73 37.14
N ALA A 19 -19.80 -17.59 37.03
CA ALA A 19 -20.62 -18.46 36.19
C ALA A 19 -20.27 -18.32 34.69
N ASN A 20 -19.70 -17.17 34.30
CA ASN A 20 -19.16 -16.91 32.97
C ASN A 20 -17.80 -16.18 33.13
N PRO A 21 -16.66 -16.89 33.07
CA PRO A 21 -15.38 -16.36 33.52
C PRO A 21 -14.67 -15.38 32.56
N SER A 22 -15.22 -15.02 31.40
CA SER A 22 -14.55 -14.05 30.54
C SER A 22 -14.60 -12.64 31.12
N SER A 23 -13.44 -12.03 31.32
CA SER A 23 -13.27 -10.60 31.64
C SER A 23 -13.29 -9.73 30.38
N LEU A 24 -13.23 -10.34 29.19
CA LEU A 24 -13.15 -9.68 27.89
C LEU A 24 -14.40 -9.97 27.06
N LEU A 25 -14.95 -8.91 26.46
CA LEU A 25 -15.89 -9.04 25.35
C LEU A 25 -15.08 -9.49 24.13
N VAL A 26 -14.98 -10.81 23.96
CA VAL A 26 -14.38 -11.41 22.76
C VAL A 26 -15.44 -11.41 21.66
N PRO A 27 -15.19 -10.81 20.49
CA PRO A 27 -16.13 -10.82 19.37
C PRO A 27 -16.42 -12.24 18.90
N ALA A 28 -17.54 -12.42 18.19
CA ALA A 28 -17.79 -13.68 17.51
C ALA A 28 -16.71 -13.92 16.45
N LEU A 29 -16.28 -15.19 16.30
CA LEU A 29 -15.37 -15.58 15.24
C LEU A 29 -15.96 -15.21 13.87
N PRO A 30 -15.13 -14.77 12.92
CA PRO A 30 -15.59 -14.49 11.56
C PRO A 30 -16.14 -15.76 10.91
N THR A 31 -17.08 -15.61 9.98
CA THR A 31 -17.60 -16.72 9.18
C THR A 31 -16.44 -17.44 8.48
N PRO A 32 -16.45 -18.80 8.42
CA PRO A 32 -15.47 -19.54 7.63
C PRO A 32 -15.39 -19.05 6.18
N LEU A 33 -14.18 -19.03 5.62
CA LEU A 33 -13.92 -18.54 4.26
C LEU A 33 -14.39 -19.52 3.17
N GLY A 34 -14.59 -20.80 3.51
CA GLY A 34 -14.93 -21.88 2.60
C GLY A 34 -15.19 -23.19 3.37
N GLU A 35 -15.11 -24.32 2.68
CA GLU A 35 -15.30 -25.66 3.25
C GLU A 35 -14.18 -26.02 4.25
N LEU A 36 -14.56 -26.28 5.50
CA LEU A 36 -13.66 -26.67 6.58
C LEU A 36 -13.38 -28.17 6.58
N VAL A 37 -12.11 -28.51 6.81
CA VAL A 37 -11.61 -29.86 7.09
C VAL A 37 -11.50 -30.07 8.61
N ASP A 38 -10.99 -29.06 9.33
CA ASP A 38 -10.88 -29.06 10.79
C ASP A 38 -10.98 -27.61 11.32
N GLU A 39 -11.40 -27.46 12.58
CA GLU A 39 -11.52 -26.17 13.27
C GLU A 39 -11.38 -26.36 14.80
N PHE A 40 -10.53 -25.56 15.44
CA PHE A 40 -10.35 -25.62 16.88
C PHE A 40 -9.72 -24.37 17.49
N THR A 41 -9.88 -24.21 18.80
CA THR A 41 -9.31 -23.10 19.58
C THR A 41 -8.18 -23.59 20.49
N ILE A 42 -7.10 -22.83 20.54
CA ILE A 42 -5.93 -23.03 21.40
C ILE A 42 -5.97 -21.96 22.49
N ARG A 43 -5.90 -22.41 23.75
CA ARG A 43 -5.97 -21.53 24.92
C ARG A 43 -4.57 -20.99 25.27
N PRO A 44 -4.48 -19.81 25.91
CA PRO A 44 -3.23 -19.29 26.44
C PRO A 44 -2.40 -20.33 27.17
N GLY A 45 -1.12 -20.44 26.78
CA GLY A 45 -0.19 -21.36 27.42
C GLY A 45 -0.40 -22.81 27.07
N THR A 46 -1.12 -23.12 25.99
CA THR A 46 -1.18 -24.46 25.41
C THR A 46 -0.80 -24.46 23.93
N ALA A 47 -0.51 -25.65 23.40
CA ALA A 47 -0.29 -25.87 21.98
C ALA A 47 -1.08 -27.09 21.51
N ARG A 48 -1.38 -27.15 20.22
CA ARG A 48 -2.05 -28.28 19.57
C ARG A 48 -1.38 -28.59 18.24
N ASP A 49 -1.14 -29.88 18.02
CA ASP A 49 -0.72 -30.44 16.75
C ASP A 49 -1.91 -30.71 15.83
N TYR A 50 -1.65 -30.74 14.52
CA TYR A 50 -2.63 -31.07 13.50
C TYR A 50 -1.94 -31.40 12.17
N GLU A 51 -2.59 -32.24 11.36
CA GLU A 51 -2.11 -32.64 10.03
C GLU A 51 -2.77 -31.80 8.94
N VAL A 52 -1.99 -31.47 7.90
CA VAL A 52 -2.46 -30.67 6.77
C VAL A 52 -1.96 -31.30 5.47
N GLY A 53 -2.89 -31.65 4.59
CA GLY A 53 -2.59 -32.21 3.28
C GLY A 53 -2.05 -31.16 2.31
N ALA A 54 -1.29 -31.60 1.31
CA ALA A 54 -0.81 -30.71 0.25
C ALA A 54 -1.99 -30.02 -0.46
N GLY A 55 -1.91 -28.71 -0.62
CA GLY A 55 -2.95 -27.88 -1.24
C GLY A 55 -4.03 -27.38 -0.29
N GLN A 56 -4.16 -27.94 0.91
CA GLN A 56 -5.06 -27.42 1.95
C GLN A 56 -4.55 -26.08 2.49
N TYR A 57 -5.44 -25.34 3.16
CA TYR A 57 -5.10 -24.04 3.75
C TYR A 57 -5.19 -24.05 5.26
N ILE A 58 -4.32 -23.32 5.92
CA ILE A 58 -4.29 -23.11 7.37
C ILE A 58 -4.62 -21.63 7.61
N GLN A 59 -5.65 -21.35 8.39
CA GLN A 59 -5.94 -20.01 8.85
C GLN A 59 -5.66 -19.92 10.34
N VAL A 60 -4.73 -19.03 10.70
CA VAL A 60 -4.40 -18.69 12.09
C VAL A 60 -5.09 -17.37 12.40
N ILE A 61 -6.03 -17.39 13.35
CA ILE A 61 -6.89 -16.24 13.70
C ILE A 61 -6.56 -15.77 15.11
N ASP A 62 -6.31 -14.48 15.25
CA ASP A 62 -6.31 -13.79 16.53
C ASP A 62 -7.75 -13.47 16.94
N VAL A 63 -8.22 -14.09 18.02
CA VAL A 63 -9.64 -14.05 18.39
C VAL A 63 -10.02 -12.72 19.04
N ALA A 64 -9.15 -12.17 19.88
CA ALA A 64 -9.42 -10.97 20.67
C ALA A 64 -8.55 -9.76 20.28
N GLY A 65 -7.67 -9.92 19.30
CA GLY A 65 -6.65 -8.95 18.97
C GLY A 65 -5.49 -9.03 19.95
N ARG A 66 -4.34 -8.54 19.47
CA ARG A 66 -3.08 -8.50 20.20
C ARG A 66 -2.54 -9.82 20.72
N GLN A 67 -3.10 -10.96 20.32
CA GLN A 67 -2.60 -12.27 20.72
C GLN A 67 -1.61 -12.79 19.68
N CYS A 68 -0.51 -13.33 20.17
CA CYS A 68 0.48 -13.98 19.33
C CYS A 68 0.34 -15.50 19.27
N SER A 69 0.77 -16.07 18.15
CA SER A 69 0.81 -17.51 17.91
C SER A 69 2.17 -17.96 17.39
N ASP A 70 2.78 -18.93 18.05
CA ASP A 70 4.00 -19.57 17.58
C ASP A 70 3.63 -20.81 16.77
N PHE A 71 4.10 -20.87 15.52
CA PHE A 71 3.77 -21.92 14.57
C PHE A 71 5.02 -22.65 14.08
N VAL A 72 4.95 -23.98 14.03
CA VAL A 72 5.96 -24.84 13.41
C VAL A 72 5.30 -25.83 12.46
N ALA A 73 6.03 -26.24 11.42
CA ALA A 73 5.58 -27.26 10.48
C ALA A 73 6.74 -28.17 10.07
N PHE A 74 6.41 -29.44 9.85
CA PHE A 74 7.31 -30.51 9.47
C PHE A 74 6.78 -31.23 8.23
N ASN A 75 7.67 -31.63 7.34
CA ASN A 75 7.32 -32.51 6.24
C ASN A 75 6.88 -33.87 6.79
N ARG A 76 5.63 -34.28 6.51
CA ARG A 76 5.06 -35.53 7.04
C ARG A 76 5.88 -36.75 6.62
N ARG A 77 6.25 -36.84 5.34
CA ARG A 77 7.04 -37.97 4.81
C ARG A 77 8.44 -38.00 5.41
N GLY A 78 8.99 -36.84 5.75
CA GLY A 78 10.20 -36.71 6.54
C GLY A 78 10.06 -37.41 7.88
N LEU A 79 9.03 -37.03 8.66
CA LEU A 79 8.76 -37.61 9.97
C LEU A 79 8.48 -39.12 9.91
N ASP A 80 7.68 -39.59 8.94
CA ASP A 80 7.43 -41.02 8.73
C ASP A 80 8.72 -41.81 8.43
N ALA A 81 9.72 -41.14 7.84
CA ALA A 81 11.06 -41.68 7.59
C ALA A 81 12.05 -41.44 8.74
N GLY A 82 11.59 -40.93 9.90
CA GLY A 82 12.44 -40.62 11.05
C GLY A 82 13.34 -39.40 10.89
N ARG A 83 13.00 -38.49 9.96
CA ARG A 83 13.76 -37.26 9.68
C ARG A 83 12.93 -36.02 10.03
N GLU A 84 13.46 -35.20 10.94
CA GLU A 84 12.87 -33.90 11.27
C GLU A 84 13.21 -32.85 10.20
N ILE A 85 12.43 -32.82 9.13
CA ILE A 85 12.50 -31.78 8.09
C ILE A 85 11.47 -30.71 8.42
N ASP A 86 11.90 -29.67 9.11
CA ASP A 86 11.11 -28.53 9.56
C ASP A 86 11.38 -27.27 8.74
N LEU A 87 10.51 -26.28 8.93
CA LEU A 87 10.70 -24.92 8.45
C LEU A 87 12.06 -24.37 8.88
N ASP A 88 12.77 -23.77 7.94
CA ASP A 88 14.04 -23.09 8.20
C ASP A 88 13.91 -21.60 7.84
N PRO A 89 13.87 -20.72 8.85
CA PRO A 89 13.74 -19.30 8.61
C PRO A 89 15.00 -18.68 7.97
N THR A 90 16.17 -19.27 8.15
CA THR A 90 17.42 -18.80 7.52
C THR A 90 17.38 -19.08 6.02
N VAL A 91 16.98 -20.29 5.62
CA VAL A 91 16.77 -20.62 4.21
C VAL A 91 15.69 -19.74 3.61
N THR A 92 14.57 -19.57 4.33
CA THR A 92 13.45 -18.72 3.88
C THR A 92 13.92 -17.30 3.57
N ARG A 93 14.62 -16.64 4.50
CA ARG A 93 15.18 -15.29 4.28
C ARG A 93 16.19 -15.26 3.15
N THR A 94 17.02 -16.29 3.02
CA THR A 94 18.05 -16.38 1.98
C THR A 94 17.42 -16.45 0.58
N LEU A 95 16.35 -17.24 0.41
CA LEU A 95 15.71 -17.42 -0.89
C LEU A 95 14.76 -16.27 -1.26
N ASN A 96 14.08 -15.68 -0.28
CA ASN A 96 13.15 -14.57 -0.54
C ASN A 96 13.82 -13.19 -0.54
N GLY A 97 14.96 -13.03 0.14
CA GLY A 97 15.59 -11.73 0.34
C GLY A 97 14.80 -10.77 1.24
N ASN A 98 13.85 -11.28 2.04
CA ASN A 98 13.04 -10.51 2.97
C ASN A 98 13.04 -11.14 4.37
N ALA A 99 12.70 -10.34 5.39
CA ALA A 99 12.66 -10.80 6.78
C ALA A 99 11.43 -11.68 7.08
N TYR A 100 10.33 -11.50 6.35
CA TYR A 100 9.10 -12.28 6.47
C TYR A 100 8.43 -12.43 5.10
N PRO A 101 8.00 -13.64 4.70
CA PRO A 101 7.23 -13.83 3.48
C PRO A 101 5.83 -13.22 3.56
N GLY A 102 5.45 -12.40 2.58
CA GLY A 102 4.10 -11.82 2.48
C GLY A 102 3.35 -12.31 1.23
N PRO A 103 2.02 -12.12 1.13
CA PRO A 103 1.27 -12.46 -0.07
C PRO A 103 1.89 -11.88 -1.35
N GLY A 104 2.07 -12.69 -2.40
CA GLY A 104 2.64 -12.26 -3.68
C GLY A 104 3.92 -13.00 -4.08
N LEU A 105 4.90 -12.28 -4.64
CA LEU A 105 6.09 -12.88 -5.28
C LEU A 105 7.01 -13.62 -4.30
N PHE A 106 7.13 -13.11 -3.08
CA PHE A 106 8.04 -13.64 -2.03
C PHE A 106 7.25 -14.21 -0.86
N SER A 107 6.31 -15.11 -1.17
CA SER A 107 5.28 -15.62 -0.24
C SER A 107 5.62 -16.94 0.44
N LYS A 108 6.73 -17.58 0.10
CA LYS A 108 6.98 -18.96 0.50
C LYS A 108 7.85 -19.07 1.74
N PHE A 109 7.53 -20.03 2.60
CA PHE A 109 8.44 -20.56 3.61
C PHE A 109 9.05 -21.87 3.13
N PHE A 110 10.32 -22.09 3.48
CA PHE A 110 11.13 -23.21 3.02
C PHE A 110 11.65 -24.05 4.18
N ASP A 111 11.93 -25.32 3.91
CA ASP A 111 12.70 -26.18 4.81
C ASP A 111 14.22 -26.02 4.62
N ARG A 112 14.97 -26.74 5.46
CA ARG A 112 16.44 -26.83 5.38
C ARG A 112 16.98 -27.42 4.08
N ASP A 113 16.15 -28.17 3.34
CA ASP A 113 16.49 -28.76 2.04
C ASP A 113 16.08 -27.83 0.87
N MET A 114 15.76 -26.56 1.19
CA MET A 114 15.34 -25.53 0.25
C MET A 114 14.05 -25.86 -0.51
N GLN A 115 13.19 -26.73 0.02
CA GLN A 115 11.89 -27.05 -0.55
C GLN A 115 10.79 -26.17 0.05
N PRO A 116 9.84 -25.67 -0.76
CA PRO A 116 8.74 -24.87 -0.25
C PRO A 116 7.79 -25.74 0.58
N MET A 117 7.46 -25.28 1.79
CA MET A 117 6.52 -25.95 2.69
C MET A 117 5.18 -25.23 2.76
N LEU A 118 5.20 -23.90 2.82
CA LEU A 118 4.02 -23.06 2.97
C LEU A 118 4.09 -21.87 2.02
N GLU A 119 2.93 -21.39 1.58
CA GLU A 119 2.76 -20.15 0.82
C GLU A 119 1.78 -19.24 1.56
N VAL A 120 2.16 -17.99 1.83
CA VAL A 120 1.26 -16.98 2.41
C VAL A 120 0.29 -16.50 1.32
N VAL A 121 -0.99 -16.76 1.52
CA VAL A 121 -2.06 -16.41 0.57
C VAL A 121 -2.75 -15.14 1.01
N ARG A 122 -3.09 -15.01 2.29
CA ARG A 122 -3.63 -13.76 2.85
C ARG A 122 -2.97 -13.42 4.16
N ASP A 123 -2.81 -12.12 4.38
CA ASP A 123 -2.28 -11.57 5.63
C ASP A 123 -3.02 -10.28 5.95
N THR A 124 -3.76 -10.26 7.06
CA THR A 124 -4.51 -9.07 7.48
C THR A 124 -3.78 -8.19 8.48
N VAL A 125 -2.53 -8.54 8.83
CA VAL A 125 -1.74 -7.84 9.85
C VAL A 125 -0.46 -7.25 9.25
N GLY A 126 0.28 -8.03 8.46
CA GLY A 126 1.51 -7.60 7.79
C GLY A 126 2.72 -7.43 8.71
N ARG A 127 2.62 -7.88 9.97
CA ARG A 127 3.66 -7.77 10.99
C ARG A 127 3.77 -9.06 11.78
N HIS A 128 4.89 -9.75 11.59
CA HIS A 128 5.19 -11.07 12.12
C HIS A 128 6.69 -11.20 12.35
N ASP A 129 7.07 -12.23 13.11
CA ASP A 129 8.46 -12.54 13.40
C ASP A 129 8.84 -13.94 12.87
N THR A 130 10.02 -14.05 12.26
CA THR A 130 10.61 -15.34 11.84
C THR A 130 12.08 -15.45 12.19
N PHE A 131 12.63 -14.52 12.97
CA PHE A 131 14.05 -14.49 13.32
C PHE A 131 14.29 -14.75 14.81
N ALA A 132 13.34 -14.43 15.69
CA ALA A 132 13.41 -14.83 17.10
C ALA A 132 12.88 -16.26 17.30
N LEU A 133 13.19 -16.83 18.47
CA LEU A 133 12.64 -18.11 18.89
C LEU A 133 11.26 -17.89 19.51
N ALA A 134 10.43 -18.93 19.48
CA ALA A 134 9.26 -19.01 20.34
C ALA A 134 9.67 -18.85 21.81
N CYS A 135 8.80 -18.28 22.65
CA CYS A 135 9.15 -18.04 24.04
C CYS A 135 9.60 -19.33 24.75
N THR A 136 10.56 -19.21 25.67
CA THR A 136 11.29 -20.33 26.27
C THR A 136 11.25 -20.25 27.79
N ALA A 137 11.44 -21.39 28.49
CA ALA A 137 11.62 -21.37 29.94
C ALA A 137 12.77 -20.43 30.36
N ARG A 138 13.87 -20.44 29.59
CA ARG A 138 15.05 -19.62 29.87
C ARG A 138 14.77 -18.11 29.79
N TYR A 139 13.91 -17.69 28.87
CA TYR A 139 13.46 -16.30 28.74
C TYR A 139 12.84 -15.82 30.05
N TYR A 140 11.82 -16.52 30.53
CA TYR A 140 11.12 -16.17 31.77
C TYR A 140 12.00 -16.30 33.02
N GLU A 141 12.81 -17.35 33.12
CA GLU A 141 13.77 -17.54 34.23
C GLU A 141 14.75 -16.37 34.35
N SER A 142 15.24 -15.85 33.22
CA SER A 142 16.19 -14.73 33.20
C SER A 142 15.59 -13.42 33.69
N GLN A 143 14.26 -13.30 33.60
CA GLN A 143 13.48 -12.17 34.11
C GLN A 143 12.95 -12.40 35.54
N GLY A 144 13.23 -13.57 36.14
CA GLY A 144 12.80 -13.93 37.50
C GLY A 144 11.45 -14.67 37.60
N TYR A 145 10.86 -15.08 36.48
CA TYR A 145 9.58 -15.79 36.41
C TYR A 145 9.78 -17.30 36.25
N PHE A 146 10.15 -17.96 37.34
CA PHE A 146 10.46 -19.39 37.34
C PHE A 146 9.20 -20.25 37.16
N GLY A 147 9.26 -21.25 36.28
CA GLY A 147 8.15 -22.18 36.03
C GLY A 147 7.01 -21.62 35.18
N HIS A 148 7.20 -20.43 34.60
CA HIS A 148 6.24 -19.84 33.67
C HIS A 148 6.01 -20.76 32.46
N ALA A 149 4.75 -20.85 32.00
CA ALA A 149 4.43 -21.59 30.78
C ALA A 149 5.14 -20.94 29.58
N ASN A 150 5.52 -21.74 28.59
CA ASN A 150 6.18 -21.21 27.40
C ASN A 150 5.84 -22.04 26.17
N CYS A 151 5.86 -21.38 25.01
CA CYS A 151 5.49 -21.97 23.73
C CYS A 151 6.42 -23.11 23.35
N SER A 152 7.71 -23.00 23.64
CA SER A 152 8.68 -24.02 23.24
C SER A 152 8.43 -25.38 23.90
N ASP A 153 8.13 -25.38 25.20
CA ASP A 153 7.75 -26.59 25.92
C ASP A 153 6.37 -27.11 25.49
N ASN A 154 5.43 -26.20 25.24
CA ASN A 154 4.09 -26.55 24.76
C ASN A 154 4.13 -27.26 23.41
N ILE A 155 4.85 -26.69 22.43
CA ILE A 155 5.06 -27.26 21.10
C ILE A 155 5.76 -28.61 21.21
N SER A 156 6.81 -28.70 22.04
CA SER A 156 7.54 -29.97 22.24
C SER A 156 6.62 -31.08 22.76
N ARG A 157 5.69 -30.76 23.68
CA ARG A 157 4.69 -31.73 24.16
C ARG A 157 3.67 -32.11 23.09
N ALA A 158 3.18 -31.14 22.32
CA ALA A 158 2.20 -31.39 21.26
C ALA A 158 2.78 -32.28 20.14
N LEU A 159 4.06 -32.13 19.81
CA LEU A 159 4.70 -32.89 18.74
C LEU A 159 5.32 -34.22 19.17
N HIS A 160 5.38 -34.51 20.48
CA HIS A 160 5.91 -35.76 21.01
C HIS A 160 5.27 -37.04 20.39
N PRO A 161 3.94 -37.10 20.13
CA PRO A 161 3.31 -38.26 19.50
C PRO A 161 3.86 -38.60 18.10
N TYR A 162 4.46 -37.63 17.40
CA TYR A 162 5.08 -37.83 16.07
C TYR A 162 6.56 -38.18 16.15
N GLY A 163 7.11 -38.41 17.34
CA GLY A 163 8.53 -38.73 17.54
C GLY A 163 9.47 -37.53 17.36
N VAL A 164 8.94 -36.31 17.29
CA VAL A 164 9.75 -35.08 17.21
C VAL A 164 10.46 -34.83 18.54
N ARG A 165 11.77 -34.60 18.49
CA ARG A 165 12.57 -34.30 19.67
C ARG A 165 12.24 -32.90 20.19
N GLY A 166 11.90 -32.81 21.47
CA GLY A 166 11.69 -31.54 22.15
C GLY A 166 12.93 -30.63 22.11
N ARG A 167 12.70 -29.32 21.96
CA ARG A 167 13.75 -28.30 21.86
C ARG A 167 13.54 -27.24 22.94
N PRO A 168 14.63 -26.72 23.55
CA PRO A 168 14.52 -25.66 24.57
C PRO A 168 14.05 -24.32 23.98
N GLY A 169 14.18 -24.13 22.67
CA GLY A 169 13.67 -22.99 21.92
C GLY A 169 13.40 -23.40 20.47
N TRP A 170 12.23 -23.03 19.95
CA TRP A 170 11.83 -23.36 18.58
C TRP A 170 12.04 -22.17 17.64
N PRO A 171 12.70 -22.36 16.48
CA PRO A 171 12.68 -21.39 15.40
C PRO A 171 11.31 -21.46 14.71
N ALA A 172 10.33 -20.75 15.27
CA ALA A 172 8.94 -20.77 14.82
C ALA A 172 8.65 -19.60 13.86
N ILE A 173 7.53 -19.71 13.14
CA ILE A 173 6.85 -18.54 12.59
C ILE A 173 6.02 -17.96 13.73
N ASN A 174 6.43 -16.81 14.23
CA ASN A 174 5.82 -16.10 15.35
C ASN A 174 4.79 -15.12 14.78
N PHE A 175 3.57 -15.62 14.54
CA PHE A 175 2.50 -14.80 13.96
C PHE A 175 2.06 -13.70 14.93
N PHE A 176 1.82 -12.51 14.35
CA PHE A 176 1.33 -11.28 15.00
C PHE A 176 2.34 -10.58 15.91
N PHE A 177 3.48 -11.22 16.22
CA PHE A 177 4.54 -10.57 17.00
C PHE A 177 5.03 -9.29 16.31
N ASN A 178 5.03 -8.19 17.05
CA ASN A 178 5.59 -6.92 16.61
C ASN A 178 7.03 -6.79 17.12
N THR A 179 7.92 -7.59 16.52
CA THR A 179 9.37 -7.51 16.78
C THR A 179 10.12 -6.94 15.58
N GLY A 180 11.28 -6.34 15.83
CA GLY A 180 12.12 -5.78 14.77
C GLY A 180 13.59 -5.73 15.14
N ILE A 181 14.44 -5.49 14.15
CA ILE A 181 15.84 -5.11 14.37
C ILE A 181 15.98 -3.66 13.94
N ASP A 182 16.36 -2.79 14.87
CA ASP A 182 16.47 -1.35 14.59
C ASP A 182 17.81 -0.97 13.94
N ALA A 183 17.99 0.32 13.65
CA ALA A 183 19.23 0.85 13.06
C ALA A 183 20.46 0.71 14.00
N HIS A 184 20.23 0.45 15.28
CA HIS A 184 21.26 0.17 16.28
C HIS A 184 21.54 -1.33 16.45
N GLN A 185 20.96 -2.16 15.59
CA GLN A 185 21.09 -3.63 15.60
C GLN A 185 20.50 -4.26 16.86
N GLN A 186 19.52 -3.60 17.48
CA GLN A 186 18.83 -4.11 18.67
C GLN A 186 17.54 -4.81 18.28
N LEU A 187 17.28 -5.95 18.92
CA LEU A 187 15.99 -6.62 18.87
C LEU A 187 14.99 -5.82 19.71
N THR A 188 13.92 -5.35 19.07
CA THR A 188 12.81 -4.64 19.71
C THR A 188 11.56 -5.51 19.73
N LEU A 189 10.67 -5.26 20.69
CA LEU A 189 9.39 -5.92 20.86
C LEU A 189 8.38 -4.88 21.37
N ASP A 190 7.18 -4.88 20.80
CA ASP A 190 6.09 -3.97 21.13
C ASP A 190 4.73 -4.68 20.98
N GLU A 191 3.63 -4.00 21.31
CA GLU A 191 2.29 -4.56 21.19
C GLU A 191 1.98 -4.98 19.73
N PRO A 192 1.40 -6.17 19.50
CA PRO A 192 0.97 -6.58 18.18
C PRO A 192 -0.04 -5.63 17.53
N TRP A 193 -0.03 -5.60 16.20
CA TRP A 193 -0.98 -4.79 15.41
C TRP A 193 -2.32 -5.50 15.17
N SER A 194 -2.39 -6.81 15.45
CA SER A 194 -3.56 -7.64 15.20
C SER A 194 -4.78 -7.18 16.00
N ARG A 195 -5.95 -7.32 15.38
CA ARG A 195 -7.26 -7.02 15.96
C ARG A 195 -8.11 -8.28 16.05
N PRO A 196 -9.23 -8.23 16.80
CA PRO A 196 -10.16 -9.35 16.79
C PRO A 196 -10.55 -9.76 15.37
N GLY A 197 -10.34 -11.04 15.05
CA GLY A 197 -10.65 -11.64 13.76
C GLY A 197 -9.58 -11.45 12.68
N ASP A 198 -8.48 -10.75 12.96
CA ASP A 198 -7.33 -10.70 12.05
C ASP A 198 -6.69 -12.09 11.92
N TYR A 199 -6.12 -12.36 10.74
CA TYR A 199 -5.62 -13.69 10.43
C TYR A 199 -4.50 -13.70 9.39
N VAL A 200 -3.76 -14.81 9.39
CA VAL A 200 -2.92 -15.24 8.27
C VAL A 200 -3.50 -16.51 7.67
N LEU A 201 -3.57 -16.57 6.34
CA LEU A 201 -4.00 -17.74 5.58
C LEU A 201 -2.82 -18.28 4.77
N LEU A 202 -2.43 -19.51 5.06
CA LEU A 202 -1.30 -20.20 4.45
C LEU A 202 -1.83 -21.35 3.60
N ARG A 203 -1.18 -21.65 2.48
CA ARG A 203 -1.40 -22.87 1.70
C ARG A 203 -0.26 -23.85 1.95
N ALA A 204 -0.58 -25.10 2.26
CA ALA A 204 0.40 -26.16 2.37
C ALA A 204 0.90 -26.58 0.98
N MET A 205 2.21 -26.56 0.77
CA MET A 205 2.84 -26.95 -0.50
C MET A 205 3.18 -28.44 -0.55
N THR A 206 3.13 -29.10 0.61
CA THR A 206 3.38 -30.53 0.79
C THR A 206 2.53 -31.05 1.95
N GLU A 207 2.61 -32.34 2.27
CA GLU A 207 1.93 -32.92 3.43
C GLU A 207 2.70 -32.54 4.71
N LEU A 208 2.00 -31.94 5.68
CA LEU A 208 2.60 -31.33 6.86
C LEU A 208 2.03 -31.90 8.16
N VAL A 209 2.89 -32.01 9.17
CA VAL A 209 2.50 -32.02 10.57
C VAL A 209 2.82 -30.65 11.14
N CYS A 210 1.81 -29.95 11.62
CA CYS A 210 1.91 -28.61 12.16
C CYS A 210 1.69 -28.61 13.67
N ALA A 211 2.23 -27.62 14.37
CA ALA A 211 1.79 -27.28 15.71
C ALA A 211 1.71 -25.76 15.86
N SER A 212 0.64 -25.30 16.49
CA SER A 212 0.45 -23.90 16.88
C SER A 212 0.36 -23.80 18.39
N SER A 213 0.87 -22.72 18.97
CA SER A 213 0.76 -22.38 20.38
C SER A 213 0.07 -21.03 20.55
N SER A 214 -0.82 -20.89 21.52
CA SER A 214 -1.28 -19.57 21.97
C SER A 214 -0.32 -19.08 23.05
N CYS A 215 0.40 -18.00 22.75
CA CYS A 215 1.49 -17.51 23.60
C CYS A 215 0.99 -17.13 25.01
N PRO A 216 1.62 -17.65 26.08
CA PRO A 216 1.25 -17.31 27.46
C PRO A 216 1.88 -16.02 27.98
N ASP A 217 2.71 -15.33 27.19
CA ASP A 217 3.53 -14.23 27.70
C ASP A 217 2.66 -13.07 28.21
N ASP A 218 2.74 -12.80 29.50
CA ASP A 218 2.07 -11.73 30.21
C ASP A 218 3.05 -10.80 30.96
N ILE A 219 4.36 -10.97 30.74
CA ILE A 219 5.40 -10.19 31.41
C ILE A 219 5.97 -9.08 30.53
N ASP A 220 5.54 -9.02 29.28
CA ASP A 220 5.93 -8.02 28.28
C ASP A 220 4.75 -7.69 27.31
N PRO A 221 4.92 -6.77 26.35
CA PRO A 221 3.83 -6.36 25.47
C PRO A 221 3.47 -7.36 24.35
N ALA A 222 4.13 -8.51 24.24
CA ALA A 222 3.95 -9.46 23.13
C ALA A 222 2.50 -9.92 22.93
N ASN A 223 1.71 -10.04 24.00
CA ASN A 223 0.27 -10.35 23.91
C ASN A 223 -0.62 -9.18 24.36
N GLY A 224 -0.13 -7.94 24.25
CA GLY A 224 -0.82 -6.76 24.79
C GLY A 224 -1.06 -6.86 26.29
N TRP A 225 -0.15 -7.53 27.02
CA TRP A 225 -0.23 -7.81 28.47
C TRP A 225 -1.41 -8.68 28.90
N GLN A 226 -2.13 -9.29 27.95
CA GLN A 226 -3.32 -10.06 28.25
C GLN A 226 -3.48 -11.24 27.29
N PRO A 227 -2.87 -12.40 27.60
CA PRO A 227 -3.01 -13.59 26.77
C PRO A 227 -4.47 -14.00 26.53
N THR A 228 -4.82 -14.22 25.27
CA THR A 228 -6.12 -14.70 24.79
C THR A 228 -5.99 -15.87 23.81
N ASP A 229 -7.12 -16.37 23.33
CA ASP A 229 -7.18 -17.56 22.50
C ASP A 229 -6.65 -17.30 21.07
N ILE A 230 -6.05 -18.34 20.47
CA ILE A 230 -5.80 -18.43 19.02
C ILE A 230 -6.77 -19.44 18.43
N HIS A 231 -7.35 -19.13 17.28
CA HIS A 231 -8.26 -20.04 16.59
C HIS A 231 -7.66 -20.51 15.25
N ILE A 232 -7.70 -21.82 15.01
CA ILE A 232 -7.15 -22.45 13.81
C ILE A 232 -8.29 -23.04 12.98
N ARG A 233 -8.23 -22.82 11.67
CA ARG A 233 -9.07 -23.51 10.68
C ARG A 233 -8.20 -24.15 9.61
N VAL A 234 -8.59 -25.34 9.19
CA VAL A 234 -8.02 -26.01 8.01
C VAL A 234 -9.09 -26.06 6.93
N TYR A 235 -8.79 -25.56 5.74
CA TYR A 235 -9.70 -25.56 4.59
C TYR A 235 -9.32 -26.62 3.56
N SER A 236 -10.33 -27.10 2.84
CA SER A 236 -10.24 -28.06 1.74
C SER A 236 -9.27 -27.60 0.65
N ASP A 237 -8.56 -28.55 0.03
CA ASP A 237 -7.67 -28.31 -1.12
C ASP A 237 -8.44 -27.96 -2.41
N LYS A 238 -9.76 -28.11 -2.38
CA LYS A 238 -10.68 -27.68 -3.43
C LYS A 238 -10.90 -26.17 -3.43
N GLU A 239 -10.65 -25.49 -2.32
CA GLU A 239 -10.83 -24.05 -2.19
C GLU A 239 -9.79 -23.27 -3.00
N ARG A 240 -10.21 -22.09 -3.48
CA ARG A 240 -9.36 -21.15 -4.20
C ARG A 240 -9.53 -19.78 -3.59
N PHE A 241 -8.54 -19.37 -2.80
CA PHE A 241 -8.51 -18.03 -2.21
C PHE A 241 -7.63 -17.11 -3.04
N SER A 242 -8.13 -15.91 -3.31
CA SER A 242 -7.33 -14.84 -3.90
C SER A 242 -6.21 -14.43 -2.94
N ILE A 243 -5.04 -14.13 -3.53
CA ILE A 243 -3.95 -13.47 -2.83
C ILE A 243 -4.45 -12.09 -2.39
N ALA A 244 -4.27 -11.72 -1.12
CA ALA A 244 -4.68 -10.41 -0.63
C ALA A 244 -3.94 -9.99 0.64
N MET A 245 -3.76 -8.68 0.81
CA MET A 245 -3.31 -8.07 2.06
C MET A 245 -4.43 -7.19 2.61
N ALA A 246 -4.50 -6.98 3.92
CA ALA A 246 -5.44 -5.99 4.45
C ALA A 246 -4.87 -4.57 4.42
N ASN A 247 -5.72 -3.62 4.08
CA ASN A 247 -5.49 -2.20 4.28
C ASN A 247 -6.61 -1.62 5.16
N ARG A 248 -6.26 -0.73 6.08
CA ARG A 248 -7.21 0.01 6.93
C ARG A 248 -7.14 1.48 6.58
N LYS A 249 -8.29 2.06 6.22
CA LYS A 249 -8.41 3.47 5.78
C LYS A 249 -8.12 4.48 6.90
N THR A 250 -8.44 4.11 8.12
CA THR A 250 -8.11 4.83 9.35
C THR A 250 -7.59 3.82 10.34
N PRO A 251 -6.93 4.25 11.43
CA PRO A 251 -6.60 3.36 12.52
C PRO A 251 -7.81 2.51 12.88
N ASP A 252 -8.98 3.03 13.22
CA ASP A 252 -10.09 2.21 13.73
C ASP A 252 -10.96 1.49 12.67
N ALA A 253 -10.68 1.63 11.37
CA ALA A 253 -11.49 1.01 10.31
C ALA A 253 -11.31 -0.51 10.22
N ASP A 254 -12.36 -1.20 9.78
CA ASP A 254 -12.31 -2.62 9.40
C ASP A 254 -11.30 -2.87 8.26
N PRO A 255 -10.65 -4.06 8.24
CA PRO A 255 -9.66 -4.37 7.21
C PRO A 255 -10.37 -4.59 5.87
N VAL A 256 -9.87 -3.96 4.82
CA VAL A 256 -10.30 -4.20 3.44
C VAL A 256 -9.19 -4.95 2.74
N LEU A 257 -9.50 -6.13 2.21
CA LEU A 257 -8.55 -6.93 1.45
C LEU A 257 -8.17 -6.23 0.13
N THR A 258 -6.96 -6.48 -0.37
CA THR A 258 -6.53 -6.08 -1.71
C THR A 258 -7.51 -6.59 -2.76
N ARG A 259 -7.88 -5.72 -3.69
CA ARG A 259 -8.90 -5.99 -4.71
C ARG A 259 -8.33 -5.98 -6.12
N GLU A 260 -9.03 -6.70 -6.98
CA GLU A 260 -8.82 -6.68 -8.42
C GLU A 260 -9.70 -5.61 -9.06
N SER A 261 -9.16 -4.90 -10.06
CA SER A 261 -9.94 -3.98 -10.87
C SER A 261 -10.82 -4.72 -11.89
N GLY A 262 -11.83 -4.04 -12.48
CA GLY A 262 -12.53 -4.56 -13.64
C GLY A 262 -11.64 -4.82 -14.87
N PHE A 263 -10.46 -4.19 -14.94
CA PHE A 263 -9.46 -4.43 -15.98
C PHE A 263 -8.46 -5.55 -15.60
N HIS A 264 -8.49 -6.03 -14.35
CA HIS A 264 -7.57 -7.06 -13.87
C HIS A 264 -7.56 -8.32 -14.74
N PRO A 265 -8.70 -8.87 -15.23
CA PRO A 265 -8.66 -10.04 -16.12
C PRO A 265 -7.89 -9.79 -17.42
N GLY A 266 -7.84 -8.54 -17.90
CA GLY A 266 -7.06 -8.14 -19.07
C GLY A 266 -5.58 -7.98 -18.76
N THR A 267 -5.25 -7.35 -17.62
CA THR A 267 -3.85 -7.11 -17.23
C THR A 267 -3.17 -8.40 -16.75
N SER A 268 -3.83 -9.25 -15.97
CA SER A 268 -3.28 -10.52 -15.44
C SER A 268 -3.11 -11.60 -16.51
N ALA A 269 -3.76 -11.45 -17.67
CA ALA A 269 -3.48 -12.25 -18.85
C ALA A 269 -2.13 -11.89 -19.49
N LEU A 270 -1.61 -10.68 -19.26
CA LEU A 270 -0.37 -10.17 -19.84
C LEU A 270 0.83 -10.15 -18.86
N THR A 271 0.59 -10.35 -17.56
CA THR A 271 1.66 -10.34 -16.56
C THR A 271 1.29 -11.12 -15.31
N ARG A 272 2.31 -11.54 -14.55
CA ARG A 272 2.18 -11.99 -13.16
C ARG A 272 2.75 -10.99 -12.15
N HIS A 273 3.29 -9.86 -12.63
CA HIS A 273 4.03 -8.90 -11.82
C HIS A 273 3.14 -7.79 -11.25
N PHE A 274 2.49 -8.07 -10.13
CA PHE A 274 1.63 -7.12 -9.42
C PHE A 274 2.23 -6.66 -8.09
N VAL A 275 1.85 -5.47 -7.66
CA VAL A 275 2.06 -4.93 -6.32
C VAL A 275 0.74 -4.49 -5.72
N ASP A 276 0.61 -4.55 -4.39
CA ASP A 276 -0.48 -3.86 -3.69
C ASP A 276 -0.22 -2.35 -3.76
N TYR A 277 -1.07 -1.64 -4.50
CA TYR A 277 -1.11 -0.18 -4.47
C TYR A 277 -2.32 0.28 -3.67
N ARG A 278 -2.12 0.38 -2.36
CA ARG A 278 -3.14 0.81 -1.39
C ARG A 278 -4.42 -0.03 -1.54
N GLY A 279 -4.33 -1.35 -1.44
CA GLY A 279 -5.50 -2.24 -1.49
C GLY A 279 -6.04 -2.53 -2.91
N TRP A 280 -5.24 -2.31 -3.95
CA TRP A 280 -5.54 -2.75 -5.32
C TRP A 280 -4.33 -3.42 -5.98
N TRP A 281 -4.57 -4.55 -6.65
CA TRP A 281 -3.56 -5.21 -7.46
C TRP A 281 -3.25 -4.39 -8.71
N THR A 282 -2.04 -3.82 -8.75
CA THR A 282 -1.59 -2.94 -9.84
C THR A 282 -0.36 -3.52 -10.54
N PRO A 283 -0.34 -3.60 -11.89
CA PRO A 283 0.81 -4.11 -12.64
C PRO A 283 2.07 -3.24 -12.47
N THR A 284 3.21 -3.86 -12.18
CA THR A 284 4.50 -3.18 -12.14
C THR A 284 5.13 -3.06 -13.52
N HIS A 285 5.00 -4.11 -14.34
CA HIS A 285 5.43 -4.21 -15.73
C HIS A 285 4.78 -5.45 -16.38
N PHE A 286 4.92 -5.58 -17.70
CA PHE A 286 4.27 -6.61 -18.51
C PHE A 286 5.25 -7.53 -19.22
N ASP A 287 4.95 -8.83 -19.20
CA ASP A 287 5.77 -9.86 -19.83
C ASP A 287 5.78 -9.68 -21.36
N GLY A 288 6.95 -9.85 -21.98
CA GLY A 288 7.11 -9.67 -23.43
C GLY A 288 7.26 -8.21 -23.90
N TYR A 289 6.96 -7.22 -23.05
CA TYR A 289 7.25 -5.81 -23.28
C TYR A 289 8.43 -5.35 -22.43
N GLY A 290 8.30 -5.46 -21.10
CA GLY A 290 9.22 -4.88 -20.13
C GLY A 290 9.17 -3.35 -20.11
N ALA A 291 9.61 -2.76 -18.99
CA ALA A 291 9.45 -1.32 -18.74
C ALA A 291 10.01 -0.40 -19.85
N ILE A 292 11.05 -0.82 -20.57
CA ILE A 292 11.64 -0.04 -21.67
C ILE A 292 10.72 0.02 -22.90
N GLU A 293 10.14 -1.10 -23.34
CA GLU A 293 9.23 -1.09 -24.49
C GLU A 293 7.91 -0.40 -24.14
N GLU A 294 7.42 -0.59 -22.92
CA GLU A 294 6.23 0.12 -22.42
C GLU A 294 6.45 1.65 -22.46
N TYR A 295 7.63 2.11 -22.04
CA TYR A 295 8.06 3.51 -22.09
C TYR A 295 8.11 4.03 -23.54
N HIS A 296 8.79 3.33 -24.46
CA HIS A 296 8.90 3.74 -25.86
C HIS A 296 7.53 3.74 -26.56
N GLY A 297 6.70 2.73 -26.32
CA GLY A 297 5.35 2.68 -26.84
C GLY A 297 4.48 3.85 -26.36
N CYS A 298 4.62 4.29 -25.11
CA CYS A 298 3.95 5.51 -24.64
C CYS A 298 4.48 6.78 -25.32
N ARG A 299 5.80 6.93 -25.48
CA ARG A 299 6.43 8.12 -26.08
C ARG A 299 6.16 8.25 -27.57
N GLU A 300 6.09 7.13 -28.29
CA GLU A 300 6.11 7.12 -29.76
C GLU A 300 4.77 6.71 -30.38
N ARG A 301 3.91 5.98 -29.63
CA ARG A 301 2.69 5.36 -30.16
C ARG A 301 1.49 5.58 -29.25
N VAL A 302 1.02 4.54 -28.58
CA VAL A 302 -0.07 4.58 -27.60
C VAL A 302 0.14 3.49 -26.57
N ALA A 303 -0.09 3.83 -25.30
CA ALA A 303 0.02 2.93 -24.17
C ALA A 303 -1.25 2.98 -23.32
N VAL A 304 -1.61 1.86 -22.70
CA VAL A 304 -2.75 1.78 -21.79
C VAL A 304 -2.35 1.35 -20.39
N MET A 305 -2.86 2.06 -19.39
CA MET A 305 -2.58 1.79 -17.98
C MET A 305 -3.84 1.76 -17.14
N ASP A 306 -4.00 0.71 -16.35
CA ASP A 306 -5.08 0.65 -15.36
C ASP A 306 -4.81 1.62 -14.20
N LEU A 307 -5.68 2.63 -14.06
CA LEU A 307 -5.65 3.63 -13.00
C LEU A 307 -6.80 3.46 -12.00
N SER A 308 -7.47 2.31 -12.02
CA SER A 308 -8.61 2.02 -11.15
C SER A 308 -8.29 2.15 -9.66
N ALA A 309 -7.02 1.98 -9.29
CA ALA A 309 -6.58 2.11 -7.91
C ALA A 309 -6.61 3.55 -7.35
N LEU A 310 -6.71 4.59 -8.20
CA LEU A 310 -6.93 5.97 -7.72
C LEU A 310 -8.26 6.09 -6.97
N ARG A 311 -8.30 6.91 -5.93
CA ARG A 311 -9.50 7.15 -5.15
C ARG A 311 -10.42 8.09 -5.89
N LYS A 312 -11.72 7.77 -5.91
CA LYS A 312 -12.76 8.63 -6.48
C LYS A 312 -13.78 8.95 -5.40
N PHE A 313 -14.02 10.23 -5.16
CA PHE A 313 -15.03 10.70 -4.24
C PHE A 313 -16.06 11.56 -4.98
N GLU A 314 -17.31 11.12 -4.99
CA GLU A 314 -18.45 11.96 -5.38
C GLU A 314 -18.73 12.95 -4.25
N VAL A 315 -18.81 14.23 -4.59
CA VAL A 315 -19.13 15.33 -3.67
C VAL A 315 -20.33 16.06 -4.24
N ILE A 316 -21.49 15.85 -3.61
CA ILE A 316 -22.80 16.20 -4.17
C ILE A 316 -23.62 16.98 -3.15
N GLY A 317 -24.17 18.12 -3.54
CA GLY A 317 -25.10 18.88 -2.71
C GLY A 317 -24.91 20.39 -2.86
N PRO A 318 -25.86 21.19 -2.34
CA PRO A 318 -25.85 22.64 -2.51
C PRO A 318 -24.58 23.32 -1.95
N ASP A 319 -23.93 22.71 -0.94
CA ASP A 319 -22.70 23.25 -0.34
C ASP A 319 -21.42 22.60 -0.89
N ALA A 320 -21.51 21.75 -1.94
CA ALA A 320 -20.36 21.02 -2.48
C ALA A 320 -19.25 21.94 -3.00
N GLU A 321 -19.61 22.99 -3.76
CA GLU A 321 -18.63 23.96 -4.27
C GLU A 321 -17.93 24.70 -3.11
N ALA A 322 -18.69 25.10 -2.09
CA ALA A 322 -18.17 25.81 -0.93
C ALA A 322 -17.21 24.93 -0.10
N LEU A 323 -17.60 23.68 0.18
CA LEU A 323 -16.74 22.72 0.87
C LEU A 323 -15.42 22.51 0.12
N LEU A 324 -15.50 22.24 -1.19
CA LEU A 324 -14.31 21.98 -2.01
C LEU A 324 -13.45 23.22 -2.15
N ASN A 325 -14.06 24.40 -2.27
CA ASN A 325 -13.34 25.67 -2.28
C ASN A 325 -12.64 25.93 -0.93
N TYR A 326 -13.16 25.44 0.18
CA TYR A 326 -12.50 25.53 1.49
C TYR A 326 -11.39 24.48 1.69
N CYS A 327 -11.59 23.25 1.21
CA CYS A 327 -10.64 22.14 1.45
C CYS A 327 -9.49 22.07 0.44
N LEU A 328 -9.66 22.62 -0.77
CA LEU A 328 -8.65 22.57 -1.83
C LEU A 328 -7.94 23.91 -1.99
N THR A 329 -6.68 23.90 -2.41
CA THR A 329 -5.91 25.14 -2.63
C THR A 329 -6.42 25.96 -3.83
N ARG A 330 -6.89 25.31 -4.90
CA ARG A 330 -7.47 25.96 -6.09
C ARG A 330 -8.76 26.72 -5.76
N ASP A 331 -9.07 27.72 -6.58
CA ASP A 331 -10.35 28.44 -6.55
C ASP A 331 -11.39 27.66 -7.35
N VAL A 332 -12.24 26.90 -6.64
CA VAL A 332 -13.18 25.96 -7.26
C VAL A 332 -14.33 26.69 -7.97
N ARG A 333 -14.67 27.90 -7.52
CA ARG A 333 -15.75 28.73 -8.11
C ARG A 333 -15.47 29.14 -9.56
N LYS A 334 -14.19 29.20 -9.95
CA LYS A 334 -13.76 29.50 -11.32
C LYS A 334 -13.84 28.30 -12.26
N LEU A 335 -14.13 27.10 -11.73
CA LEU A 335 -14.19 25.88 -12.51
C LEU A 335 -15.52 25.82 -13.25
N ALA A 336 -15.51 25.76 -14.59
CA ALA A 336 -16.72 25.58 -15.36
C ALA A 336 -17.21 24.12 -15.30
N VAL A 337 -18.51 23.89 -15.50
CA VAL A 337 -19.03 22.52 -15.71
C VAL A 337 -18.31 21.89 -16.91
N GLY A 338 -17.95 20.61 -16.81
CA GLY A 338 -17.14 19.91 -17.82
C GLY A 338 -15.63 20.15 -17.71
N GLN A 339 -15.17 20.89 -16.69
CA GLN A 339 -13.76 21.19 -16.48
C GLN A 339 -13.13 20.31 -15.40
N VAL A 340 -11.85 20.03 -15.60
CA VAL A 340 -10.96 19.36 -14.66
C VAL A 340 -9.94 20.38 -14.13
N VAL A 341 -9.53 20.25 -12.88
CA VAL A 341 -8.43 21.05 -12.34
C VAL A 341 -7.58 20.25 -11.37
N TYR A 342 -6.26 20.40 -11.48
CA TYR A 342 -5.32 19.84 -10.50
C TYR A 342 -5.17 20.78 -9.29
N SER A 343 -5.27 20.22 -8.09
CA SER A 343 -5.20 20.93 -6.81
C SER A 343 -4.46 20.13 -5.74
N ALA A 344 -4.01 20.81 -4.68
CA ALA A 344 -3.59 20.19 -3.45
C ALA A 344 -4.70 20.28 -2.38
N MET A 345 -4.64 19.38 -1.41
CA MET A 345 -5.33 19.43 -0.12
C MET A 345 -4.27 19.54 0.98
N CYS A 346 -4.47 20.44 1.94
CA CYS A 346 -3.47 20.72 2.97
C CYS A 346 -4.08 20.63 4.37
N TYR A 347 -3.21 20.40 5.36
CA TYR A 347 -3.52 20.63 6.77
C TYR A 347 -3.35 22.11 7.14
N GLU A 348 -3.82 22.49 8.33
CA GLU A 348 -3.74 23.87 8.83
C GLU A 348 -2.28 24.39 8.94
N HIS A 349 -1.30 23.52 9.21
CA HIS A 349 0.12 23.88 9.22
C HIS A 349 0.75 24.01 7.82
N GLY A 350 -0.05 23.84 6.75
CA GLY A 350 0.34 24.04 5.35
C GLY A 350 0.99 22.85 4.65
N GLY A 351 1.22 21.74 5.37
CA GLY A 351 1.71 20.50 4.77
C GLY A 351 0.62 19.79 3.98
N MET A 352 1.00 19.02 2.98
CA MET A 352 0.08 18.37 2.05
C MET A 352 -0.52 17.09 2.64
N LEU A 353 -1.86 17.01 2.63
CA LEU A 353 -2.59 15.77 2.92
C LEU A 353 -2.59 14.89 1.66
N ASP A 354 -2.93 15.47 0.52
CA ASP A 354 -2.99 14.78 -0.78
C ASP A 354 -2.94 15.79 -1.93
N ASP A 355 -2.77 15.28 -3.14
CA ASP A 355 -2.94 15.99 -4.39
C ASP A 355 -3.89 15.24 -5.33
N GLY A 356 -4.39 15.90 -6.36
CA GLY A 356 -5.36 15.25 -7.22
C GLY A 356 -6.06 16.17 -8.21
N THR A 357 -7.04 15.59 -8.91
CA THR A 357 -7.87 16.30 -9.88
C THR A 357 -9.32 16.40 -9.44
N LEU A 358 -9.89 17.59 -9.56
CA LEU A 358 -11.30 17.85 -9.34
C LEU A 358 -12.02 17.98 -10.68
N LEU A 359 -13.06 17.18 -10.89
CA LEU A 359 -13.96 17.27 -12.04
C LEU A 359 -15.25 17.95 -11.59
N ARG A 360 -15.69 19.00 -12.31
CA ARG A 360 -17.02 19.62 -12.10
C ARG A 360 -18.04 18.99 -13.04
N LEU A 361 -18.82 18.05 -12.53
CA LEU A 361 -19.84 17.30 -13.27
C LEU A 361 -21.13 18.10 -13.47
N GLY A 362 -21.44 19.02 -12.56
CA GLY A 362 -22.60 19.89 -12.62
C GLY A 362 -22.44 21.13 -11.72
N PRO A 363 -23.51 21.91 -11.50
CA PRO A 363 -23.49 23.04 -10.59
C PRO A 363 -23.10 22.63 -9.17
N ASP A 364 -23.70 21.55 -8.67
CA ASP A 364 -23.62 21.04 -7.29
C ASP A 364 -23.04 19.62 -7.21
N THR A 365 -22.38 19.17 -8.27
CA THR A 365 -21.89 17.79 -8.41
C THR A 365 -20.45 17.81 -8.87
N PHE A 366 -19.57 17.24 -8.05
CA PHE A 366 -18.14 17.19 -8.29
C PHE A 366 -17.60 15.78 -8.04
N ARG A 367 -16.46 15.48 -8.65
CA ARG A 367 -15.69 14.27 -8.37
C ARG A 367 -14.24 14.61 -8.08
N TRP A 368 -13.77 14.24 -6.89
CA TRP A 368 -12.37 14.38 -6.49
C TRP A 368 -11.63 13.07 -6.72
N ILE A 369 -10.53 13.13 -7.48
CA ILE A 369 -9.67 11.99 -7.80
C ILE A 369 -8.31 12.20 -7.15
N CYS A 370 -7.87 11.26 -6.32
CA CYS A 370 -6.66 11.45 -5.52
C CYS A 370 -6.01 10.12 -5.09
N GLY A 371 -4.89 10.19 -4.37
CA GLY A 371 -4.15 9.01 -3.91
C GLY A 371 -4.63 8.45 -2.56
N GLU A 372 -5.18 9.31 -1.69
CA GLU A 372 -5.42 9.03 -0.28
C GLU A 372 -6.89 8.70 0.05
N ASP A 373 -7.10 7.59 0.77
CA ASP A 373 -8.44 7.20 1.24
C ASP A 373 -8.94 8.18 2.30
N TYR A 374 -8.04 8.67 3.15
CA TYR A 374 -8.37 9.61 4.22
C TYR A 374 -8.91 10.94 3.67
N ALA A 375 -8.63 11.33 2.43
CA ALA A 375 -9.19 12.54 1.81
C ALA A 375 -10.73 12.55 1.83
N GLY A 376 -11.38 11.38 1.65
CA GLY A 376 -12.83 11.26 1.74
C GLY A 376 -13.38 11.36 3.16
N VAL A 377 -12.61 10.93 4.16
CA VAL A 377 -12.94 11.10 5.59
C VAL A 377 -12.81 12.57 5.96
N TRP A 378 -11.68 13.17 5.61
CA TRP A 378 -11.39 14.59 5.82
C TRP A 378 -12.50 15.50 5.29
N LEU A 379 -12.95 15.31 4.04
CA LEU A 379 -14.04 16.09 3.47
C LEU A 379 -15.35 15.97 4.26
N ARG A 380 -15.66 14.80 4.84
CA ARG A 380 -16.85 14.62 5.69
C ARG A 380 -16.69 15.32 7.03
N GLU A 381 -15.54 15.19 7.67
CA GLU A 381 -15.25 15.86 8.94
C GLU A 381 -15.35 17.38 8.80
N GLN A 382 -14.81 17.95 7.71
CA GLN A 382 -14.92 19.39 7.45
C GLN A 382 -16.37 19.81 7.13
N ALA A 383 -17.12 19.01 6.36
CA ALA A 383 -18.53 19.28 6.09
C ALA A 383 -19.37 19.30 7.38
N GLU A 384 -19.16 18.32 8.27
CA GLU A 384 -19.84 18.24 9.56
C GLU A 384 -19.48 19.41 10.46
N LYS A 385 -18.18 19.73 10.60
CA LYS A 385 -17.67 20.86 11.38
C LYS A 385 -18.28 22.20 10.93
N LEU A 386 -18.50 22.36 9.62
CA LEU A 386 -19.05 23.58 9.02
C LEU A 386 -20.59 23.57 8.90
N GLY A 387 -21.27 22.47 9.29
CA GLY A 387 -22.72 22.34 9.16
C GLY A 387 -23.23 22.35 7.72
N MET A 388 -22.40 21.90 6.76
CA MET A 388 -22.69 21.94 5.32
C MET A 388 -23.57 20.77 4.86
N LYS A 389 -24.49 21.05 3.93
CA LYS A 389 -25.35 20.06 3.26
C LYS A 389 -24.67 19.53 2.02
N VAL A 390 -23.82 18.53 2.22
CA VAL A 390 -23.05 17.88 1.17
C VAL A 390 -22.88 16.41 1.48
N TRP A 391 -22.97 15.58 0.45
CA TRP A 391 -22.81 14.14 0.53
C TRP A 391 -21.50 13.74 -0.13
N ILE A 392 -20.63 13.08 0.64
CA ILE A 392 -19.34 12.59 0.17
C ILE A 392 -19.35 11.07 0.15
N LYS A 393 -19.23 10.47 -1.05
CA LYS A 393 -19.23 9.03 -1.25
C LYS A 393 -18.00 8.55 -2.00
N SER A 394 -17.44 7.43 -1.56
CA SER A 394 -16.46 6.71 -2.37
C SER A 394 -17.16 6.11 -3.59
N ALA A 395 -16.60 6.35 -4.76
CA ALA A 395 -17.00 5.74 -6.04
C ALA A 395 -15.89 4.85 -6.63
N SER A 396 -14.80 4.63 -5.89
CA SER A 396 -13.63 3.87 -6.38
C SER A 396 -13.97 2.45 -6.85
N GLU A 397 -14.96 1.80 -6.24
CA GLU A 397 -15.42 0.45 -6.62
C GLU A 397 -16.44 0.44 -7.76
N GLN A 398 -17.07 1.58 -8.04
CA GLN A 398 -18.12 1.70 -9.05
C GLN A 398 -17.62 2.33 -10.35
N ILE A 399 -16.45 2.99 -10.29
CA ILE A 399 -15.89 3.76 -11.40
C ILE A 399 -14.42 3.37 -11.56
N HIS A 400 -14.16 2.56 -12.56
CA HIS A 400 -12.83 2.12 -12.94
C HIS A 400 -12.35 2.97 -14.11
N ASN A 401 -11.04 3.17 -14.22
CA ASN A 401 -10.48 3.96 -15.30
C ASN A 401 -9.19 3.38 -15.86
N ILE A 402 -9.05 3.53 -17.17
CA ILE A 402 -7.87 3.16 -17.93
C ILE A 402 -7.36 4.40 -18.64
N ALA A 403 -6.09 4.74 -18.42
CA ALA A 403 -5.40 5.79 -19.14
C ALA A 403 -5.00 5.28 -20.52
N VAL A 404 -5.18 6.12 -21.54
CA VAL A 404 -4.74 5.90 -22.92
C VAL A 404 -3.85 7.07 -23.29
N GLN A 405 -2.54 6.84 -23.29
CA GLN A 405 -1.51 7.88 -23.32
C GLN A 405 -0.59 7.68 -24.53
N GLY A 406 -0.05 8.76 -25.08
CA GLY A 406 0.82 8.76 -26.25
C GLY A 406 0.23 9.49 -27.46
N PRO A 407 1.06 9.82 -28.47
CA PRO A 407 0.66 10.64 -29.61
C PRO A 407 -0.49 10.05 -30.45
N LEU A 408 -0.66 8.72 -30.47
CA LEU A 408 -1.74 8.04 -31.22
C LEU A 408 -3.02 7.81 -30.39
N SER A 409 -3.05 8.27 -29.14
CA SER A 409 -4.21 8.10 -28.24
C SER A 409 -5.50 8.71 -28.81
N ARG A 410 -5.41 9.92 -29.39
CA ARG A 410 -6.57 10.60 -30.01
C ARG A 410 -7.11 9.81 -31.21
N GLU A 411 -6.22 9.35 -32.09
CA GLU A 411 -6.61 8.58 -33.28
C GLU A 411 -7.35 7.30 -32.89
N LEU A 412 -6.82 6.57 -31.89
CA LEU A 412 -7.44 5.37 -31.36
C LEU A 412 -8.84 5.67 -30.83
N LEU A 413 -8.96 6.65 -29.95
CA LEU A 413 -10.21 6.94 -29.25
C LEU A 413 -11.27 7.57 -30.14
N ALA A 414 -10.89 8.31 -31.18
CA ALA A 414 -11.83 8.85 -32.16
C ALA A 414 -12.63 7.75 -32.88
N ARG A 415 -12.09 6.53 -32.96
CA ARG A 415 -12.74 5.35 -33.55
C ARG A 415 -13.62 4.57 -32.57
N MET A 416 -13.53 4.89 -31.28
CA MET A 416 -14.12 4.12 -30.18
C MET A 416 -15.17 4.89 -29.40
N ILE A 417 -15.11 6.22 -29.39
CA ILE A 417 -15.95 7.05 -28.53
C ILE A 417 -17.05 7.71 -29.36
N TRP A 418 -18.29 7.28 -29.10
CA TRP A 418 -19.47 7.96 -29.59
C TRP A 418 -19.93 9.00 -28.58
N THR A 419 -20.28 10.21 -29.03
CA THR A 419 -20.81 11.28 -28.18
C THR A 419 -22.21 11.70 -28.63
N PRO A 420 -23.14 11.99 -27.70
CA PRO A 420 -24.42 12.59 -28.05
C PRO A 420 -24.20 14.04 -28.50
N GLY A 421 -25.13 14.60 -29.29
CA GLY A 421 -25.03 16.00 -29.77
C GLY A 421 -25.05 17.08 -28.66
N THR A 422 -25.25 16.71 -27.40
CA THR A 422 -25.09 17.58 -26.23
C THR A 422 -23.66 17.64 -25.70
N GLN A 423 -22.73 16.90 -26.31
CA GLN A 423 -21.33 16.80 -25.92
C GLN A 423 -20.45 17.12 -27.14
N PRO A 424 -19.26 17.72 -26.93
CA PRO A 424 -18.33 17.92 -28.04
C PRO A 424 -17.87 16.57 -28.59
N PRO A 425 -17.48 16.50 -29.87
CA PRO A 425 -16.74 15.35 -30.37
C PRO A 425 -15.35 15.30 -29.70
N LEU A 426 -14.72 14.11 -29.72
CA LEU A 426 -13.49 13.86 -28.97
C LEU A 426 -12.29 14.72 -29.43
N ASP A 427 -12.19 14.99 -30.72
CA ASP A 427 -11.16 15.81 -31.34
C ASP A 427 -11.21 17.28 -30.88
N GLU A 428 -12.40 17.77 -30.53
CA GLU A 428 -12.61 19.10 -29.94
C GLU A 428 -12.45 19.13 -28.42
N LEU A 429 -12.22 17.99 -27.76
CA LEU A 429 -12.06 17.94 -26.30
C LEU A 429 -10.77 18.65 -25.87
N GLY A 430 -10.93 19.81 -25.24
CA GLY A 430 -9.83 20.62 -24.72
C GLY A 430 -9.05 19.96 -23.57
N TRP A 431 -7.80 20.37 -23.36
CA TRP A 431 -6.99 19.90 -22.23
C TRP A 431 -7.65 20.24 -20.89
N PHE A 432 -7.63 19.31 -19.93
CA PHE A 432 -8.36 19.45 -18.66
C PHE A 432 -9.88 19.66 -18.83
N ARG A 433 -10.47 19.01 -19.84
CA ARG A 433 -11.92 18.86 -20.01
C ARG A 433 -12.29 17.38 -20.03
N PHE A 434 -13.57 17.10 -19.83
CA PHE A 434 -14.12 15.75 -20.01
C PHE A 434 -15.45 15.81 -20.77
N LEU A 435 -15.83 14.67 -21.33
CA LEU A 435 -17.10 14.46 -22.00
C LEU A 435 -17.74 13.15 -21.51
N VAL A 436 -19.05 13.04 -21.71
CA VAL A 436 -19.81 11.80 -21.50
C VAL A 436 -20.16 11.21 -22.85
N GLY A 437 -19.90 9.92 -23.05
CA GLY A 437 -20.12 9.23 -24.30
C GLY A 437 -20.49 7.77 -24.10
N ARG A 438 -20.37 7.00 -25.16
CA ARG A 438 -20.59 5.56 -25.17
C ARG A 438 -19.55 4.86 -26.04
N LEU A 439 -19.38 3.57 -25.79
CA LEU A 439 -18.51 2.72 -26.58
C LEU A 439 -19.10 2.47 -27.98
N ASP A 440 -18.37 2.83 -29.03
CA ASP A 440 -18.67 2.65 -30.47
C ASP A 440 -19.91 3.39 -30.99
N ASP A 441 -21.08 3.23 -30.37
CA ASP A 441 -22.35 3.81 -30.84
C ASP A 441 -23.34 4.15 -29.71
N TYR A 442 -24.56 4.58 -30.06
CA TYR A 442 -25.63 4.94 -29.13
C TYR A 442 -26.03 3.82 -28.14
N ASN A 443 -25.89 2.55 -28.55
CA ASN A 443 -26.22 1.38 -27.74
C ASN A 443 -25.03 0.84 -26.94
N GLY A 444 -23.84 1.41 -27.16
CA GLY A 444 -22.64 1.13 -26.39
C GLY A 444 -22.80 1.32 -24.89
N CYS A 445 -21.92 0.68 -24.11
CA CYS A 445 -21.86 0.93 -22.68
C CYS A 445 -21.48 2.40 -22.39
N PRO A 446 -22.01 2.99 -21.30
CA PRO A 446 -21.74 4.38 -20.96
C PRO A 446 -20.29 4.57 -20.52
N LEU A 447 -19.66 5.63 -21.02
CA LEU A 447 -18.29 6.03 -20.72
C LEU A 447 -18.22 7.51 -20.35
N MET A 448 -17.24 7.87 -19.53
CA MET A 448 -16.75 9.24 -19.47
C MET A 448 -15.32 9.25 -19.99
N VAL A 449 -14.91 10.32 -20.68
CA VAL A 449 -13.55 10.47 -21.19
C VAL A 449 -13.02 11.83 -20.75
N SER A 450 -11.91 11.84 -20.02
CA SER A 450 -11.21 13.07 -19.64
C SER A 450 -9.92 13.21 -20.44
N ARG A 451 -9.57 14.43 -20.87
CA ARG A 451 -8.28 14.72 -21.48
C ARG A 451 -7.28 15.11 -20.40
N THR A 452 -6.81 14.08 -19.70
CA THR A 452 -5.87 14.11 -18.56
C THR A 452 -4.82 13.01 -18.71
N GLY A 453 -3.73 13.11 -17.96
CA GLY A 453 -2.63 12.16 -18.03
C GLY A 453 -1.51 12.45 -17.04
N TYR A 454 -0.72 11.43 -16.75
CA TYR A 454 0.38 11.45 -15.77
C TYR A 454 1.72 11.00 -16.39
N THR A 455 1.87 11.16 -17.71
CA THR A 455 3.02 10.66 -18.49
C THR A 455 3.81 11.77 -19.21
N GLY A 456 3.28 12.99 -19.23
CA GLY A 456 3.82 14.08 -20.07
C GLY A 456 3.49 13.95 -21.56
N GLU A 457 2.62 13.02 -21.96
CA GLU A 457 2.16 12.85 -23.34
C GLU A 457 0.75 13.41 -23.56
N LEU A 458 0.37 13.56 -24.83
CA LEU A 458 -1.05 13.61 -25.19
C LEU A 458 -1.73 12.36 -24.62
N GLY A 459 -2.89 12.51 -23.99
CA GLY A 459 -3.57 11.37 -23.43
C GLY A 459 -4.95 11.69 -22.90
N TYR A 460 -5.66 10.61 -22.63
CA TYR A 460 -7.02 10.59 -22.13
C TYR A 460 -7.15 9.53 -21.05
N GLU A 461 -8.19 9.61 -20.24
CA GLU A 461 -8.62 8.56 -19.32
C GLU A 461 -10.07 8.20 -19.63
N ILE A 462 -10.33 6.90 -19.82
CA ILE A 462 -11.67 6.36 -20.03
C ILE A 462 -12.15 5.81 -18.71
N TRP A 463 -13.34 6.24 -18.30
CA TRP A 463 -13.98 5.85 -17.04
C TRP A 463 -15.24 5.05 -17.34
N CYS A 464 -15.40 3.89 -16.70
CA CYS A 464 -16.53 3.00 -16.90
C CYS A 464 -16.92 2.27 -15.60
N HIS A 465 -18.09 1.62 -15.63
CA HIS A 465 -18.45 0.63 -14.60
C HIS A 465 -17.52 -0.60 -14.71
N PRO A 466 -17.14 -1.26 -13.60
CA PRO A 466 -16.31 -2.46 -13.63
C PRO A 466 -16.85 -3.57 -14.56
N ASP A 467 -18.18 -3.76 -14.60
CA ASP A 467 -18.81 -4.77 -15.48
C ASP A 467 -18.56 -4.52 -16.98
N ASP A 468 -18.27 -3.28 -17.37
CA ASP A 468 -17.98 -2.90 -18.76
C ASP A 468 -16.47 -2.82 -19.05
N ALA A 469 -15.61 -2.93 -18.03
CA ALA A 469 -14.16 -2.73 -18.16
C ALA A 469 -13.53 -3.69 -19.19
N MET A 470 -13.92 -4.98 -19.20
CA MET A 470 -13.40 -5.92 -20.19
C MET A 470 -13.92 -5.69 -21.61
N ARG A 471 -15.07 -5.02 -21.79
CA ARG A 471 -15.54 -4.60 -23.11
C ARG A 471 -14.68 -3.46 -23.63
N VAL A 472 -14.42 -2.47 -22.78
CA VAL A 472 -13.50 -1.35 -23.04
C VAL A 472 -12.09 -1.87 -23.37
N TRP A 473 -11.54 -2.76 -22.55
CA TRP A 473 -10.21 -3.38 -22.74
C TRP A 473 -10.06 -4.07 -24.10
N ARG A 474 -10.99 -4.97 -24.44
CA ARG A 474 -10.94 -5.70 -25.71
C ARG A 474 -11.03 -4.74 -26.90
N ARG A 475 -11.86 -3.71 -26.79
CA ARG A 475 -12.03 -2.73 -27.87
C ARG A 475 -10.79 -1.86 -28.05
N LEU A 476 -10.16 -1.43 -26.96
CA LEU A 476 -8.86 -0.74 -26.97
C LEU A 476 -7.80 -1.59 -27.69
N TRP A 477 -7.67 -2.87 -27.32
CA TRP A 477 -6.70 -3.76 -27.95
C TRP A 477 -6.98 -4.00 -29.43
N GLN A 478 -8.24 -4.24 -29.80
CA GLN A 478 -8.64 -4.46 -31.19
C GLN A 478 -8.30 -3.25 -32.09
N LEU A 479 -8.55 -2.02 -31.61
CA LEU A 479 -8.29 -0.80 -32.37
C LEU A 479 -6.82 -0.36 -32.29
N GLY A 480 -6.14 -0.68 -31.19
CA GLY A 480 -4.79 -0.26 -30.89
C GLY A 480 -3.69 -1.19 -31.41
N GLU A 481 -3.97 -2.47 -31.65
CA GLU A 481 -3.00 -3.40 -32.27
C GLU A 481 -2.34 -2.83 -33.54
N PRO A 482 -3.08 -2.33 -34.55
CA PRO A 482 -2.46 -1.73 -35.74
C PRO A 482 -1.70 -0.43 -35.47
N LEU A 483 -1.93 0.21 -34.31
CA LEU A 483 -1.23 1.41 -33.86
C LEU A 483 -0.02 1.08 -32.98
N GLY A 484 0.28 -0.21 -32.76
CA GLY A 484 1.36 -0.67 -31.89
C GLY A 484 1.11 -0.35 -30.42
N LEU A 485 -0.15 -0.50 -29.96
CA LEU A 485 -0.54 -0.34 -28.56
C LEU A 485 0.31 -1.23 -27.65
N VAL A 486 0.71 -0.68 -26.50
CA VAL A 486 1.41 -1.42 -25.44
C VAL A 486 0.66 -1.27 -24.11
N PRO A 487 0.71 -2.27 -23.21
CA PRO A 487 0.33 -2.04 -21.83
C PRO A 487 1.40 -1.17 -21.14
N LEU A 488 1.06 -0.49 -20.04
CA LEU A 488 1.98 0.35 -19.27
C LEU A 488 1.86 0.06 -17.78
N GLY A 489 2.95 -0.38 -17.17
CA GLY A 489 3.07 -0.65 -15.73
C GLY A 489 3.76 0.49 -14.96
N LEU A 490 3.78 0.34 -13.63
CA LEU A 490 4.35 1.34 -12.72
C LEU A 490 5.81 1.70 -13.00
N HIS A 491 6.66 0.75 -13.40
CA HIS A 491 8.09 1.02 -13.63
C HIS A 491 8.32 1.98 -14.80
N ALA A 492 7.60 1.78 -15.90
CA ALA A 492 7.65 2.67 -17.05
C ALA A 492 6.98 4.02 -16.73
N LEU A 493 5.84 4.00 -16.02
CA LEU A 493 5.18 5.22 -15.57
C LEU A 493 6.10 6.09 -14.71
N ASP A 494 6.86 5.50 -13.78
CA ASP A 494 7.75 6.24 -12.89
C ASP A 494 8.84 7.01 -13.68
N THR A 495 9.35 6.42 -14.76
CA THR A 495 10.27 7.14 -15.66
C THR A 495 9.56 8.28 -16.38
N LEU A 496 8.38 8.02 -16.97
CA LEU A 496 7.61 9.01 -17.73
C LEU A 496 7.22 10.22 -16.87
N ARG A 497 6.80 9.98 -15.62
CA ARG A 497 6.36 11.03 -14.69
C ARG A 497 7.52 11.85 -14.14
N ILE A 498 8.68 11.23 -13.89
CA ILE A 498 9.91 11.95 -13.46
C ILE A 498 10.38 12.87 -14.57
N GLU A 499 10.42 12.38 -15.82
CA GLU A 499 10.77 13.22 -16.98
C GLU A 499 9.83 14.41 -17.16
N ALA A 500 8.54 14.22 -16.85
CA ALA A 500 7.52 15.26 -16.91
C ALA A 500 7.49 16.17 -15.65
N GLY A 501 8.35 15.94 -14.66
CA GLY A 501 8.39 16.69 -13.40
C GLY A 501 7.13 16.55 -12.54
N LEU A 502 6.44 15.41 -12.63
CA LEU A 502 5.22 15.12 -11.89
C LEU A 502 5.51 14.47 -10.54
N ILE A 503 4.82 14.94 -9.50
CA ILE A 503 5.10 14.61 -8.11
C ILE A 503 4.33 13.39 -7.60
N PHE A 504 4.92 12.64 -6.67
CA PHE A 504 4.33 11.45 -6.08
C PHE A 504 4.31 11.53 -4.55
N ALA A 505 3.20 11.11 -3.94
CA ALA A 505 3.03 11.11 -2.48
C ALA A 505 4.08 10.21 -1.80
N GLY A 506 4.67 10.68 -0.70
CA GLY A 506 5.76 10.00 0.00
C GLY A 506 7.15 10.23 -0.62
N TYR A 507 7.23 10.83 -1.81
CA TYR A 507 8.49 11.14 -2.49
C TYR A 507 8.72 12.65 -2.51
N GLU A 508 7.94 13.37 -3.31
CA GLU A 508 8.05 14.82 -3.44
C GLU A 508 7.34 15.56 -2.32
N PHE A 509 6.29 14.97 -1.74
CA PHE A 509 5.52 15.57 -0.65
C PHE A 509 5.08 14.57 0.41
N SER A 510 4.79 15.11 1.59
CA SER A 510 4.14 14.45 2.73
C SER A 510 3.39 15.51 3.53
N ASP A 511 2.83 15.12 4.67
CA ASP A 511 2.26 16.02 5.67
C ASP A 511 3.26 17.05 6.22
N GLN A 512 4.55 16.91 5.97
CA GLN A 512 5.56 17.90 6.38
C GLN A 512 5.93 18.89 5.26
N THR A 513 5.61 18.57 4.01
CA THR A 513 6.01 19.34 2.82
C THR A 513 4.84 20.15 2.31
N ASP A 514 5.04 21.43 1.99
CA ASP A 514 4.00 22.26 1.39
C ASP A 514 4.01 22.21 -0.15
N PRO A 515 2.93 22.66 -0.83
CA PRO A 515 2.84 22.65 -2.30
C PRO A 515 3.94 23.46 -3.02
N PHE A 516 4.56 24.46 -2.39
CA PHE A 516 5.65 25.23 -3.02
C PHE A 516 6.94 24.43 -3.00
N GLU A 517 7.28 23.83 -1.86
CA GLU A 517 8.42 22.93 -1.70
C GLU A 517 8.28 21.66 -2.56
N ALA A 518 7.04 21.16 -2.74
CA ALA A 518 6.70 20.06 -3.63
C ALA A 518 6.68 20.45 -5.13
N GLY A 519 6.97 21.70 -5.51
CA GLY A 519 7.04 22.08 -6.93
C GLY A 519 5.69 22.26 -7.64
N ILE A 520 4.57 22.18 -6.92
CA ILE A 520 3.21 22.38 -7.46
C ILE A 520 2.56 23.71 -7.04
N GLY A 521 3.37 24.70 -6.65
CA GLY A 521 2.89 26.02 -6.20
C GLY A 521 1.95 26.75 -7.17
N PHE A 522 1.91 26.34 -8.45
CA PHE A 522 0.94 26.83 -9.44
C PHE A 522 -0.53 26.48 -9.07
N CYS A 523 -0.76 25.51 -8.18
CA CYS A 523 -2.09 25.15 -7.69
C CYS A 523 -2.54 25.97 -6.47
N VAL A 524 -1.70 26.90 -5.97
CA VAL A 524 -1.99 27.74 -4.79
C VAL A 524 -2.14 29.22 -5.19
N PRO A 525 -3.28 29.63 -5.76
CA PRO A 525 -3.47 30.96 -6.32
C PRO A 525 -3.78 32.03 -5.25
N LEU A 526 -2.90 32.20 -4.24
CA LEU A 526 -3.07 33.11 -3.10
C LEU A 526 -3.45 34.55 -3.47
N LYS A 527 -3.02 35.04 -4.64
CA LYS A 527 -3.35 36.38 -5.14
C LYS A 527 -4.80 36.49 -5.68
N SER A 528 -5.34 35.41 -6.25
CA SER A 528 -6.64 35.46 -6.94
C SER A 528 -7.76 34.73 -6.21
N LYS A 529 -7.43 33.90 -5.21
CA LYS A 529 -8.36 33.28 -4.27
C LYS A 529 -8.27 34.03 -2.94
N GLN A 530 -9.23 34.93 -2.71
CA GLN A 530 -9.29 35.75 -1.50
C GLN A 530 -10.02 35.03 -0.36
N ASP A 531 -10.92 34.11 -0.69
CA ASP A 531 -11.57 33.23 0.28
C ASP A 531 -10.55 32.47 1.11
N ASP A 532 -10.94 32.19 2.36
CA ASP A 532 -10.18 31.32 3.23
C ASP A 532 -10.25 29.85 2.75
N PHE A 533 -9.19 29.10 3.04
CA PHE A 533 -9.08 27.68 2.78
C PHE A 533 -8.07 27.06 3.75
N ILE A 534 -8.18 25.75 3.98
CA ILE A 534 -7.35 25.07 4.98
C ILE A 534 -5.86 25.22 4.62
N GLY A 535 -5.08 25.72 5.58
CA GLY A 535 -3.64 25.96 5.43
C GLY A 535 -3.27 27.30 4.78
N ARG A 536 -4.23 28.14 4.36
CA ARG A 536 -3.95 29.41 3.67
C ARG A 536 -2.95 30.32 4.40
N GLU A 537 -3.14 30.54 5.70
CA GLU A 537 -2.23 31.38 6.49
C GLU A 537 -0.81 30.81 6.57
N ALA A 538 -0.68 29.50 6.77
CA ALA A 538 0.62 28.84 6.78
C ALA A 538 1.31 28.93 5.42
N LEU A 539 0.56 28.77 4.34
CA LEU A 539 1.06 28.88 2.96
C LEU A 539 1.46 30.30 2.59
N LEU A 540 0.80 31.33 3.13
CA LEU A 540 1.25 32.72 2.98
C LEU A 540 2.64 32.90 3.60
N ARG A 541 2.83 32.44 4.85
CA ARG A 541 4.13 32.52 5.55
C ARG A 541 5.23 31.73 4.84
N ARG A 542 4.94 30.48 4.44
CA ARG A 542 5.89 29.60 3.74
C ARG A 542 6.29 30.16 2.37
N LYS A 543 5.39 30.83 1.67
CA LYS A 543 5.70 31.50 0.40
C LYS A 543 6.61 32.72 0.57
N GLU A 544 6.47 33.46 1.66
CA GLU A 544 7.34 34.62 1.97
C GLU A 544 8.74 34.19 2.40
N HIS A 545 8.85 33.02 3.05
CA HIS A 545 10.11 32.48 3.58
C HIS A 545 10.33 31.02 3.13
N PRO A 546 10.54 30.76 1.82
CA PRO A 546 10.78 29.41 1.34
C PRO A 546 12.13 28.91 1.84
N LEU A 547 12.15 27.74 2.47
CA LEU A 547 13.38 27.08 2.92
C LEU A 547 13.93 26.16 1.84
N GLN A 548 13.04 25.41 1.18
CA GLN A 548 13.40 24.47 0.14
C GLN A 548 12.60 24.69 -1.15
N ARG A 549 13.06 24.08 -2.24
CA ARG A 549 12.36 24.05 -3.53
C ARG A 549 12.63 22.72 -4.23
N LEU A 550 11.63 22.21 -4.94
CA LEU A 550 11.84 21.12 -5.88
C LEU A 550 12.56 21.62 -7.14
N VAL A 551 13.70 21.01 -7.47
CA VAL A 551 14.48 21.28 -8.67
C VAL A 551 14.75 19.99 -9.44
N GLY A 552 15.05 20.11 -10.74
CA GLY A 552 15.61 19.02 -11.52
C GLY A 552 17.14 18.99 -11.37
N LEU A 553 17.72 17.79 -11.35
CA LEU A 553 19.16 17.56 -11.42
C LEU A 553 19.49 16.64 -12.61
N GLU A 554 20.64 16.89 -13.23
CA GLU A 554 21.32 15.94 -14.14
C GLU A 554 22.55 15.38 -13.43
N LEU A 555 22.66 14.06 -13.34
CA LEU A 555 23.73 13.36 -12.62
C LEU A 555 24.81 12.89 -13.60
N ASP A 556 26.06 12.97 -13.15
CA ASP A 556 27.20 12.48 -13.91
C ASP A 556 27.22 10.94 -13.93
N GLY A 557 27.55 10.36 -15.08
CA GLY A 557 27.71 8.91 -15.24
C GLY A 557 26.40 8.14 -15.36
N ASN A 558 26.45 6.83 -15.08
CA ASN A 558 25.34 5.90 -15.29
C ASN A 558 24.70 5.38 -14.00
N GLU A 559 25.19 5.78 -12.84
CA GLU A 559 24.66 5.33 -11.56
C GLU A 559 23.45 6.16 -11.12
N ILE A 560 22.37 5.46 -10.80
CA ILE A 560 21.08 6.06 -10.47
C ILE A 560 21.06 6.45 -8.99
N ALA A 561 20.57 7.66 -8.68
CA ALA A 561 20.25 8.06 -7.32
C ALA A 561 18.95 7.39 -6.85
N HIS A 562 18.76 7.26 -5.55
CA HIS A 562 17.53 6.72 -4.96
C HIS A 562 16.87 7.77 -4.08
N HIS A 563 15.57 7.62 -3.87
CA HIS A 563 14.83 8.40 -2.89
C HIS A 563 15.57 8.37 -1.54
N GLY A 564 15.77 9.54 -0.93
CA GLY A 564 16.46 9.68 0.35
C GLY A 564 17.98 9.88 0.25
N ASP A 565 18.60 9.69 -0.93
CA ASP A 565 20.03 10.00 -1.11
C ASP A 565 20.28 11.48 -0.79
N CYS A 566 21.30 11.74 0.04
CA CYS A 566 21.64 13.08 0.48
C CYS A 566 22.34 13.86 -0.64
N VAL A 567 21.99 15.14 -0.81
CA VAL A 567 22.64 16.06 -1.78
C VAL A 567 23.51 17.04 -1.02
N HIS A 568 24.76 17.22 -1.47
CA HIS A 568 25.79 17.97 -0.75
C HIS A 568 26.41 19.10 -1.57
N ALA A 569 26.77 20.16 -0.85
CA ALA A 569 27.70 21.19 -1.28
C ALA A 569 28.97 21.07 -0.42
N GLY A 570 30.00 20.41 -0.95
CA GLY A 570 31.16 20.01 -0.17
C GLY A 570 30.76 19.02 0.94
N ARG A 571 30.97 19.38 2.21
CA ARG A 571 30.58 18.51 3.33
C ARG A 571 29.14 18.69 3.79
N ALA A 572 28.56 19.87 3.61
CA ALA A 572 27.22 20.18 4.09
C ALA A 572 26.17 19.45 3.24
N GLN A 573 25.21 18.80 3.88
CA GLN A 573 24.01 18.33 3.20
C GLN A 573 23.08 19.54 3.00
N VAL A 574 22.67 19.75 1.76
CA VAL A 574 21.86 20.90 1.32
C VAL A 574 20.55 20.48 0.66
N GLY A 575 20.32 19.18 0.49
CA GLY A 575 19.08 18.66 -0.06
C GLY A 575 18.97 17.15 0.03
N VAL A 576 17.93 16.63 -0.61
CA VAL A 576 17.63 15.20 -0.69
C VAL A 576 17.02 14.88 -2.05
N ILE A 577 17.45 13.77 -2.64
CA ILE A 577 16.82 13.22 -3.84
C ILE A 577 15.42 12.74 -3.47
N THR A 578 14.41 13.24 -4.16
CA THR A 578 13.03 12.79 -3.97
C THR A 578 12.72 11.65 -4.92
N SER A 579 13.00 11.80 -6.21
CA SER A 579 12.83 10.75 -7.23
C SER A 579 13.95 10.82 -8.26
N ALA A 580 14.31 9.69 -8.85
CA ALA A 580 15.37 9.66 -9.87
C ALA A 580 15.19 8.49 -10.83
N THR A 581 15.62 8.68 -12.08
CA THR A 581 15.60 7.65 -13.12
C THR A 581 16.72 7.86 -14.12
N ARG A 582 17.05 6.79 -14.86
CA ARG A 582 17.84 6.89 -16.08
C ARG A 582 16.89 6.99 -17.26
N SER A 583 16.75 8.19 -17.82
CA SER A 583 15.89 8.44 -18.97
C SER A 583 16.40 7.66 -20.21
N PRO A 584 15.60 6.75 -20.79
CA PRO A 584 16.00 6.00 -21.98
C PRO A 584 16.21 6.90 -23.20
N LEU A 585 15.29 7.86 -23.41
CA LEU A 585 15.29 8.72 -24.59
C LEU A 585 16.33 9.84 -24.49
N LEU A 586 16.52 10.43 -23.30
CA LEU A 586 17.54 11.47 -23.11
C LEU A 586 18.94 10.86 -22.96
N GLY A 587 19.05 9.58 -22.58
CA GLY A 587 20.33 8.90 -22.35
C GLY A 587 21.09 9.43 -21.13
N ARG A 588 20.38 9.99 -20.14
CA ARG A 588 20.95 10.69 -18.98
C ARG A 588 20.29 10.25 -17.68
N ASN A 589 21.03 10.37 -16.58
CA ASN A 589 20.50 10.21 -15.23
C ASN A 589 19.92 11.54 -14.77
N ILE A 590 18.63 11.54 -14.45
CA ILE A 590 17.89 12.71 -14.01
C ILE A 590 17.26 12.45 -12.65
N ALA A 591 17.08 13.52 -11.88
CA ALA A 591 16.42 13.45 -10.59
C ALA A 591 15.57 14.68 -10.30
N LEU A 592 14.51 14.48 -9.52
CA LEU A 592 13.85 15.50 -8.74
C LEU A 592 14.51 15.57 -7.37
N CYS A 593 14.77 16.79 -6.89
CA CYS A 593 15.49 17.03 -5.67
C CYS A 593 14.82 18.16 -4.89
N ARG A 594 14.54 17.93 -3.61
CA ARG A 594 14.15 19.01 -2.70
C ARG A 594 15.42 19.61 -2.12
N LEU A 595 15.69 20.86 -2.49
CA LEU A 595 16.98 21.51 -2.29
C LEU A 595 16.80 22.84 -1.55
N ASP A 596 17.75 23.18 -0.68
CA ASP A 596 17.83 24.50 -0.06
C ASP A 596 17.86 25.60 -1.13
N VAL A 597 17.05 26.64 -0.93
CA VAL A 597 16.87 27.74 -1.90
C VAL A 597 18.17 28.43 -2.33
N ALA A 598 19.21 28.41 -1.49
CA ALA A 598 20.52 29.01 -1.79
C ALA A 598 21.30 28.26 -2.90
N TYR A 599 20.91 27.02 -3.21
CA TYR A 599 21.61 26.15 -4.18
C TYR A 599 20.76 25.84 -5.42
N CYS A 600 19.58 26.45 -5.57
CA CYS A 600 18.61 26.15 -6.62
C CYS A 600 18.90 26.82 -7.98
N GLU A 601 19.96 27.62 -8.10
CA GLU A 601 20.28 28.30 -9.36
C GLU A 601 20.74 27.29 -10.42
N PRO A 602 20.19 27.31 -11.64
CA PRO A 602 20.62 26.43 -12.73
C PRO A 602 22.12 26.55 -13.01
N GLY A 603 22.78 25.41 -13.23
CA GLY A 603 24.23 25.32 -13.39
C GLY A 603 25.00 25.11 -12.09
N THR A 604 24.36 25.22 -10.92
CA THR A 604 24.98 24.91 -9.63
C THR A 604 25.43 23.45 -9.60
N ARG A 605 26.70 23.22 -9.21
CA ARG A 605 27.30 21.88 -9.10
C ARG A 605 27.18 21.36 -7.67
N LEU A 606 26.72 20.12 -7.55
CA LEU A 606 26.44 19.44 -6.29
C LEU A 606 26.95 17.99 -6.35
N GLU A 607 26.91 17.30 -5.21
CA GLU A 607 27.33 15.91 -5.09
C GLU A 607 26.25 15.06 -4.40
N ILE A 608 25.90 13.92 -4.99
CA ILE A 608 24.95 12.96 -4.41
C ILE A 608 25.73 11.94 -3.59
N GLY A 609 25.39 11.82 -2.31
CA GLY A 609 25.97 10.84 -1.41
C GLY A 609 25.43 9.44 -1.65
N LYS A 610 26.33 8.47 -1.79
CA LYS A 610 26.06 7.04 -1.83
C LYS A 610 26.87 6.33 -0.75
N LEU A 611 26.38 5.18 -0.29
CA LEU A 611 27.05 4.28 0.67
C LEU A 611 27.50 5.02 1.94
N ASP A 612 26.58 5.27 2.89
CA ASP A 612 26.77 6.14 4.08
C ASP A 612 26.82 7.66 3.79
N GLY A 613 26.68 8.01 2.52
CA GLY A 613 26.71 9.39 2.05
C GLY A 613 28.13 9.88 1.80
N GLN A 614 29.16 9.45 2.53
CA GLN A 614 30.51 10.01 2.39
C GLN A 614 31.48 9.16 1.57
N GLN A 615 31.27 7.84 1.48
CA GLN A 615 32.20 6.96 0.77
C GLN A 615 32.21 7.18 -0.74
N LYS A 616 31.08 7.58 -1.31
CA LYS A 616 30.96 7.80 -2.75
C LYS A 616 30.09 9.02 -3.06
N ARG A 617 30.62 9.88 -3.92
CA ARG A 617 29.98 11.12 -4.38
C ARG A 617 29.79 11.08 -5.89
N ILE A 618 28.55 11.19 -6.35
CA ILE A 618 28.21 11.32 -7.77
C ILE A 618 28.02 12.81 -8.04
N GLY A 619 28.74 13.38 -9.01
CA GLY A 619 28.53 14.78 -9.39
C GLY A 619 27.14 15.00 -9.98
N ALA A 620 26.54 16.15 -9.73
CA ALA A 620 25.25 16.54 -10.29
C ALA A 620 25.21 18.04 -10.61
N THR A 621 24.34 18.42 -11.55
CA THR A 621 24.09 19.81 -11.94
C THR A 621 22.62 20.15 -11.82
N VAL A 622 22.30 21.28 -11.20
CA VAL A 622 20.94 21.82 -11.18
C VAL A 622 20.53 22.27 -12.58
N VAL A 623 19.39 21.80 -13.08
CA VAL A 623 18.86 22.19 -14.40
C VAL A 623 17.78 23.27 -14.29
N ALA A 624 17.39 23.85 -15.43
CA ALA A 624 16.51 25.02 -15.49
C ALA A 624 15.09 24.80 -14.94
N GLY A 625 14.63 23.55 -14.86
CA GLY A 625 13.32 23.21 -14.33
C GLY A 625 13.21 21.73 -13.97
N THR A 626 12.09 21.35 -13.37
CA THR A 626 11.81 19.96 -12.98
C THR A 626 11.42 19.08 -14.17
N VAL A 627 11.01 19.68 -15.29
CA VAL A 627 10.60 18.97 -16.51
C VAL A 627 11.82 18.76 -17.40
N ALA A 628 12.30 17.52 -17.49
CA ALA A 628 13.47 17.15 -18.27
C ALA A 628 13.13 16.86 -19.75
N TYR A 629 11.91 16.41 -20.04
CA TYR A 629 11.42 16.11 -21.38
C TYR A 629 10.19 16.95 -21.72
N ASP A 630 10.17 17.55 -22.92
CA ASP A 630 9.09 18.44 -23.38
C ASP A 630 8.78 19.62 -22.41
N PRO A 631 9.76 20.45 -22.03
CA PRO A 631 9.59 21.50 -21.02
C PRO A 631 8.58 22.60 -21.41
N ASP A 632 8.33 22.80 -22.70
CA ASP A 632 7.31 23.73 -23.21
C ASP A 632 5.89 23.12 -23.22
N LYS A 633 5.78 21.82 -22.86
CA LYS A 633 4.54 21.06 -22.79
C LYS A 633 3.82 21.00 -24.14
N SER A 634 4.58 20.94 -25.24
CA SER A 634 4.03 20.89 -26.60
C SER A 634 3.23 19.61 -26.85
N ARG A 635 3.66 18.47 -26.30
CA ARG A 635 3.05 17.15 -26.54
C ARG A 635 1.74 16.97 -25.80
N VAL A 636 1.65 17.38 -24.54
CA VAL A 636 0.38 17.32 -23.77
C VAL A 636 -0.70 18.24 -24.37
N ARG A 637 -0.28 19.33 -25.03
CA ARG A 637 -1.17 20.33 -25.65
C ARG A 637 -1.55 20.04 -27.10
N ALA A 638 -0.84 19.12 -27.77
CA ALA A 638 -1.03 18.74 -29.18
C ALA A 638 -2.46 18.27 -29.50
#